data_AF-A0A2D8UGN7-F1
#
_entry.id   AF-A0A2D8UGN7-F1
#
_cell.length_a   1.000
_cell.length_b   1.000
_cell.length_c   1.000
_cell.angle_alpha   90.00
_cell.angle_beta   90.00
_cell.angle_gamma   90.00
#
_symmetry.space_group_name_H-M   'P 1'
#
loop_
_entity.id
_entity.type
_entity.pdbx_description
1 polymer ?
#
loop_
_entity_poly.entity_id
_entity_poly.type
_entity_poly.pdbx_seq_one_letter_code
_entity_poly.pdbx_strand_id
1 'polypeptide(L)'
;MHNFLTSLRPLAFKSDNGIENGKIKRLIPSSMVDTPVMDYQKWLNESKDKLASLENVSADEKVAIIGSGMSGLITGFELLRSGFTNFKIYEATNRIGGRFYSYKFPNDDNNFAELGAMRFPPSENCLYWYIKFLQDNSSKHSHDIILNSDFPDPGLVPTLVLYNGTQYEVNPGEPLPEVFKDINESWNGFLHTREPILLANGVQLDPPAQIMDWLDLSRPDVYNPVKAQNAWQGYVNYFKDKSFVEGVIAIFCQPNAPKTFNTETNEWGETYEWKYPQDIEKFGTIGTGIGGEYPLFNIGFICMLRFTLNKLEENHALLVTGTDSVVDALADYDFNGKKLRDFIELNSPVHHIQPDDTGETIGLLNNEQKLLDDKINHLVMATTHRSAEIEMGIDSLWQRKQRDVAEKIIPQRKRQSIGNLHIAQSSKFFLKVKPWWVGEANKDKVRCITTDTAMANFYTLEYNKESEDAVCLMNYVWEDYSEKAESLGELNDRYQRFLSDLKQLDDIDYILDAMPDKVDASNAVKIDWQLKQYYNGAFALSEATQEDYLSKLFYNFMDVSKDKAKIYFAGDSYSWVGGWVEGALQTGLNAFSAIATNMGGKLTANDYSPFENLNSESIRYDNPSWNDAVISFGPYGGSSVHTQPFNQPLSTNDSLVLHIQGNCICGVEVNQQLIGGKTGYKTVSINLAEPVEHLKLYVIDSDYYRATIVNCIEVNGEIYGGKPEEGALVYEMSFLSHMYFSNINGLTGDAVDRLGFSFSEPVLEKKSTSETANKVSNLSQLATYSFLLIMCFFSLLSCKEEKKEEAPIKETKKPTTEQSNENMGIKPQHFSIYKEESEFHFPEDSTKIYEWLANRDTLKITQHAWGIWENLTRKTNQTYNGDTLYVFETWMGVDELAKMSAAQDREGGCNQLKTERTDLEIPKQFFHAQLFANQAKIDSTFKVLETVSYNPSAACFATQNLIFNKSVLDGYYRKDKIGKIPDFPADAITTKPTYYAGKPNSDDLIRVPVWPGMPNPAKEFGNEDWNFYVFVDITNGQAKDKKLVPVKGNNPTDKEIAKATCNLNEFIHYKIDQEGAAYLNKHEDIDTKTSSQFKVGDYVLLVGMHVGTKEISNWTWQTYYWTYRPDNPTSPSSKFNAELRPSSITGAAANYAVSTAYAMVWPNQPITGGSDKGAEAIISFNPYLEGSFGPGVFQFKNTFKPSYKYGVQTNCMTCHALAIPPGGKYSTAQYISMDNEYFKNQVQLDFAWSIQGNLNKDK
;
A
#
# COMPACT_ATOMS: atom_id res chain seq x y z
N MET A 1 11.10 31.40 -12.76
CA MET A 1 10.47 30.07 -12.68
C MET A 1 11.45 29.11 -13.30
N HIS A 2 11.79 28.01 -12.62
CA HIS A 2 12.40 26.88 -13.32
C HIS A 2 11.39 26.40 -14.36
N ASN A 3 11.82 26.22 -15.60
CA ASN A 3 10.99 25.61 -16.63
C ASN A 3 10.99 24.09 -16.39
N PHE A 4 10.33 23.62 -15.33
CA PHE A 4 10.14 22.19 -15.09
C PHE A 4 9.51 21.57 -16.34
N LEU A 5 10.06 20.45 -16.85
CA LEU A 5 9.43 19.77 -17.98
C LEU A 5 8.19 19.06 -17.49
N THR A 6 7.11 19.37 -18.18
CA THR A 6 5.79 18.85 -18.00
C THR A 6 5.64 17.52 -18.70
N SER A 7 4.74 16.69 -18.20
CA SER A 7 4.30 15.51 -18.93
C SER A 7 3.84 15.95 -20.33
N LEU A 8 4.32 15.24 -21.36
CA LEU A 8 4.07 15.47 -22.79
C LEU A 8 4.20 16.94 -23.25
N ARG A 9 5.42 17.38 -23.63
CA ARG A 9 5.64 18.75 -24.15
C ARG A 9 5.50 18.86 -25.67
N PRO A 10 4.74 19.86 -26.15
CA PRO A 10 4.87 20.41 -27.49
C PRO A 10 5.94 21.54 -27.54
N LEU A 11 6.82 21.54 -28.56
CA LEU A 11 8.10 22.28 -28.67
C LEU A 11 8.06 23.82 -28.71
N ALA A 12 8.93 24.44 -27.89
CA ALA A 12 9.86 25.49 -28.33
C ALA A 12 11.19 25.50 -27.54
N PHE A 13 11.51 24.42 -26.81
CA PHE A 13 12.67 24.33 -25.93
C PHE A 13 13.79 23.52 -26.59
N LYS A 14 15.00 24.08 -26.69
CA LYS A 14 16.20 23.30 -26.98
C LYS A 14 16.59 22.58 -25.69
N SER A 15 16.81 21.26 -25.73
CA SER A 15 17.28 20.50 -24.57
C SER A 15 18.55 21.17 -24.01
N ASP A 16 18.47 21.70 -22.80
CA ASP A 16 19.65 22.24 -22.14
C ASP A 16 20.29 21.14 -21.30
N ASN A 17 21.02 20.24 -21.96
CA ASN A 17 21.73 19.11 -21.35
C ASN A 17 23.26 19.23 -21.43
N GLY A 18 23.77 20.41 -21.85
CA GLY A 18 25.20 20.70 -21.92
C GLY A 18 25.97 19.97 -23.03
N ILE A 19 25.25 19.30 -23.95
CA ILE A 19 25.84 18.61 -25.10
C ILE A 19 25.93 19.57 -26.28
N GLU A 20 27.14 19.70 -26.86
CA GLU A 20 27.38 20.46 -28.08
C GLU A 20 28.23 19.63 -29.05
N ASN A 21 27.77 19.49 -30.29
CA ASN A 21 28.43 18.70 -31.34
C ASN A 21 28.78 17.28 -30.85
N GLY A 22 27.86 16.67 -30.11
CA GLY A 22 27.95 15.33 -29.55
C GLY A 22 28.97 15.14 -28.43
N LYS A 23 29.51 16.21 -27.85
CA LYS A 23 30.40 16.19 -26.68
C LYS A 23 29.78 16.92 -25.51
N ILE A 24 30.05 16.47 -24.30
CA ILE A 24 29.60 17.13 -23.07
C ILE A 24 30.53 18.32 -22.80
N LYS A 25 30.03 19.54 -23.00
CA LYS A 25 30.77 20.79 -22.76
C LYS A 25 30.52 21.34 -21.37
N ARG A 26 29.31 21.14 -20.86
CA ARG A 26 28.88 21.61 -19.55
C ARG A 26 28.17 20.48 -18.81
N LEU A 27 28.47 20.35 -17.52
CA LEU A 27 27.74 19.45 -16.62
C LEU A 27 26.62 20.24 -15.93
N ILE A 28 25.53 19.56 -15.61
CA ILE A 28 24.35 20.17 -14.98
C ILE A 28 24.21 19.58 -13.58
N PRO A 29 24.83 20.20 -12.57
CA PRO A 29 24.91 19.59 -11.25
C PRO A 29 23.52 19.49 -10.62
N SER A 30 23.19 18.32 -10.08
CA SER A 30 22.01 18.11 -9.24
C SER A 30 22.35 17.25 -8.03
N SER A 31 21.64 17.47 -6.93
CA SER A 31 21.63 16.52 -5.81
C SER A 31 20.42 15.59 -5.94
N MET A 32 20.46 14.46 -5.23
CA MET A 32 19.38 13.48 -5.20
C MET A 32 18.59 13.61 -3.91
N VAL A 33 17.27 13.43 -3.96
CA VAL A 33 16.36 13.67 -2.84
C VAL A 33 16.67 12.81 -1.60
N ASP A 34 17.16 11.58 -1.77
CA ASP A 34 17.54 10.67 -0.67
C ASP A 34 18.97 10.92 -0.14
N THR A 35 19.77 11.66 -0.89
CA THR A 35 21.15 12.00 -0.52
C THR A 35 21.45 13.47 -0.83
N PRO A 36 20.67 14.42 -0.27
CA PRO A 36 20.64 15.78 -0.78
C PRO A 36 21.93 16.57 -0.55
N VAL A 37 22.78 16.14 0.40
CA VAL A 37 24.11 16.76 0.63
C VAL A 37 25.20 16.20 -0.27
N MET A 38 25.02 14.98 -0.77
CA MET A 38 26.08 14.31 -1.52
C MET A 38 26.14 14.84 -2.95
N ASP A 39 27.25 15.50 -3.27
CA ASP A 39 27.59 15.94 -4.62
C ASP A 39 28.77 15.11 -5.13
N TYR A 40 28.46 13.97 -5.76
CA TYR A 40 29.46 13.08 -6.35
C TYR A 40 30.28 13.79 -7.43
N GLN A 41 29.68 14.67 -8.22
CA GLN A 41 30.37 15.41 -9.27
C GLN A 41 31.44 16.33 -8.68
N LYS A 42 31.12 17.06 -7.62
CA LYS A 42 32.09 17.90 -6.92
C LYS A 42 33.20 17.08 -6.31
N TRP A 43 32.89 15.93 -5.69
CA TRP A 43 33.94 15.04 -5.18
C TRP A 43 34.89 14.56 -6.26
N LEU A 44 34.36 14.14 -7.42
CA LEU A 44 35.15 13.74 -8.59
C LEU A 44 36.03 14.89 -9.11
N ASN A 45 35.49 16.10 -9.20
CA ASN A 45 36.22 17.29 -9.64
C ASN A 45 37.36 17.67 -8.66
N GLU A 46 37.07 17.74 -7.37
CA GLU A 46 38.01 18.19 -6.33
C GLU A 46 39.11 17.17 -6.05
N SER A 47 38.85 15.89 -6.33
CA SER A 47 39.85 14.82 -6.24
C SER A 47 40.92 14.87 -7.35
N LYS A 48 40.69 15.64 -8.41
CA LYS A 48 41.63 15.86 -9.53
C LYS A 48 42.09 14.55 -10.18
N ASP A 49 43.31 14.11 -9.91
CA ASP A 49 43.94 13.00 -10.61
C ASP A 49 43.52 11.62 -10.09
N LYS A 50 43.23 11.50 -8.79
CA LYS A 50 42.86 10.22 -8.15
C LYS A 50 41.97 10.43 -6.93
N LEU A 51 40.97 9.56 -6.73
CA LEU A 51 40.05 9.65 -5.60
C LEU A 51 40.70 9.27 -4.26
N ALA A 52 41.72 8.40 -4.28
CA ALA A 52 42.50 8.04 -3.10
C ALA A 52 43.98 7.84 -3.43
N SER A 53 44.84 7.90 -2.42
CA SER A 53 46.23 7.44 -2.52
C SER A 53 46.37 6.04 -1.96
N LEU A 54 46.57 5.04 -2.84
CA LEU A 54 46.67 3.63 -2.48
C LEU A 54 48.07 3.03 -2.74
N GLU A 55 49.07 3.83 -3.10
CA GLU A 55 50.40 3.28 -3.45
C GLU A 55 51.15 2.64 -2.28
N ASN A 56 50.77 2.96 -1.03
CA ASN A 56 51.43 2.50 0.20
C ASN A 56 50.56 1.57 1.06
N VAL A 57 49.42 1.08 0.55
CA VAL A 57 48.62 0.07 1.26
C VAL A 57 49.36 -1.28 1.26
N SER A 58 49.01 -2.16 2.21
CA SER A 58 49.66 -3.47 2.29
C SER A 58 49.51 -4.25 0.99
N ALA A 59 50.59 -4.87 0.52
CA ALA A 59 50.55 -5.74 -0.67
C ALA A 59 49.72 -7.01 -0.45
N ASP A 60 49.42 -7.35 0.81
CA ASP A 60 48.58 -8.49 1.19
C ASP A 60 47.08 -8.17 1.08
N GLU A 61 46.68 -6.90 1.00
CA GLU A 61 45.27 -6.53 0.76
C GLU A 61 44.86 -6.98 -0.63
N LYS A 62 43.70 -7.65 -0.71
CA LYS A 62 43.17 -8.20 -1.96
C LYS A 62 41.70 -7.89 -2.12
N VAL A 63 41.35 -7.39 -3.31
CA VAL A 63 39.98 -7.01 -3.68
C VAL A 63 39.46 -7.94 -4.79
N ALA A 64 38.25 -8.43 -4.66
CA ALA A 64 37.53 -9.08 -5.75
C ALA A 64 36.24 -8.32 -6.06
N ILE A 65 35.88 -8.24 -7.32
CA ILE A 65 34.65 -7.61 -7.80
C ILE A 65 33.89 -8.66 -8.60
N ILE A 66 32.63 -8.92 -8.29
CA ILE A 66 31.79 -9.87 -9.05
C ILE A 66 30.82 -9.09 -9.91
N GLY A 67 31.01 -9.15 -11.23
CA GLY A 67 30.25 -8.42 -12.24
C GLY A 67 31.06 -7.28 -12.85
N SER A 68 31.13 -7.25 -14.17
CA SER A 68 31.79 -6.19 -14.96
C SER A 68 30.80 -5.22 -15.62
N GLY A 69 29.66 -4.98 -14.96
CA GLY A 69 28.76 -3.87 -15.27
C GLY A 69 29.31 -2.52 -14.81
N MET A 70 28.55 -1.43 -15.01
CA MET A 70 29.02 -0.06 -14.71
C MET A 70 29.52 0.14 -13.27
N SER A 71 28.87 -0.44 -12.27
CA SER A 71 29.33 -0.35 -10.86
C SER A 71 30.69 -1.02 -10.66
N GLY A 72 30.82 -2.27 -11.11
CA GLY A 72 32.08 -3.02 -10.99
C GLY A 72 33.22 -2.42 -11.80
N LEU A 73 32.93 -1.91 -13.01
CA LEU A 73 33.91 -1.21 -13.84
C LEU A 73 34.40 0.07 -13.18
N ILE A 74 33.51 0.90 -12.63
CA ILE A 74 33.94 2.13 -11.94
C ILE A 74 34.73 1.83 -10.67
N THR A 75 34.31 0.84 -9.86
CA THR A 75 35.11 0.47 -8.68
C THR A 75 36.51 0.02 -9.08
N GLY A 76 36.65 -0.83 -10.10
CA GLY A 76 37.96 -1.25 -10.60
C GLY A 76 38.76 -0.12 -11.26
N PHE A 77 38.10 0.74 -12.01
CA PHE A 77 38.71 1.92 -12.65
C PHE A 77 39.33 2.84 -11.61
N GLU A 78 38.61 3.15 -10.53
CA GLU A 78 39.09 4.05 -9.48
C GLU A 78 40.14 3.38 -8.58
N LEU A 79 40.09 2.06 -8.37
CA LEU A 79 41.19 1.31 -7.74
C LEU A 79 42.50 1.43 -8.55
N LEU A 80 42.42 1.19 -9.86
CA LEU A 80 43.57 1.27 -10.75
C LEU A 80 44.10 2.70 -10.87
N ARG A 81 43.20 3.68 -11.04
CA ARG A 81 43.52 5.12 -11.06
C ARG A 81 44.19 5.60 -9.78
N SER A 82 43.85 4.99 -8.64
CA SER A 82 44.44 5.28 -7.33
C SER A 82 45.73 4.50 -7.04
N GLY A 83 46.19 3.68 -7.99
CA GLY A 83 47.47 2.95 -7.95
C GLY A 83 47.40 1.54 -7.37
N PHE A 84 46.21 1.02 -7.04
CA PHE A 84 46.04 -0.32 -6.50
C PHE A 84 45.88 -1.35 -7.62
N THR A 85 46.57 -2.50 -7.51
CA THR A 85 46.58 -3.52 -8.59
C THR A 85 46.40 -4.96 -8.11
N ASN A 86 46.25 -5.20 -6.80
CA ASN A 86 45.93 -6.54 -6.28
C ASN A 86 44.40 -6.75 -6.25
N PHE A 87 43.78 -6.66 -7.43
CA PHE A 87 42.34 -6.91 -7.57
C PHE A 87 42.02 -7.66 -8.86
N LYS A 88 40.83 -8.27 -8.91
CA LYS A 88 40.26 -8.89 -10.11
C LYS A 88 38.76 -8.64 -10.21
N ILE A 89 38.25 -8.58 -11.44
CA ILE A 89 36.81 -8.53 -11.75
C ILE A 89 36.41 -9.86 -12.38
N TYR A 90 35.43 -10.54 -11.79
CA TYR A 90 34.90 -11.81 -12.27
C TYR A 90 33.58 -11.55 -13.01
N GLU A 91 33.56 -11.86 -14.29
CA GLU A 91 32.39 -11.70 -15.15
C GLU A 91 31.88 -13.07 -15.57
N ALA A 92 30.62 -13.36 -15.25
CA ALA A 92 30.01 -14.65 -15.53
C ALA A 92 29.82 -14.88 -17.05
N THR A 93 29.61 -13.80 -17.80
CA THR A 93 29.37 -13.85 -19.24
C THR A 93 30.65 -13.66 -20.05
N ASN A 94 30.51 -13.72 -21.38
CA ASN A 94 31.61 -13.49 -22.32
C ASN A 94 31.82 -12.01 -22.68
N ARG A 95 31.15 -11.07 -21.99
CA ARG A 95 31.22 -9.63 -22.29
C ARG A 95 31.22 -8.78 -21.03
N ILE A 96 31.77 -7.59 -21.16
CA ILE A 96 31.66 -6.54 -20.15
C ILE A 96 30.41 -5.67 -20.36
N GLY A 97 30.11 -4.77 -19.42
CA GLY A 97 29.06 -3.76 -19.53
C GLY A 97 27.74 -4.11 -18.84
N GLY A 98 27.44 -5.41 -18.66
CA GLY A 98 26.24 -5.84 -17.94
C GLY A 98 24.96 -5.34 -18.63
N ARG A 99 24.15 -4.53 -17.95
CA ARG A 99 22.91 -3.95 -18.51
C ARG A 99 23.13 -2.66 -19.32
N PHE A 100 24.37 -2.17 -19.38
CA PHE A 100 24.81 -1.23 -20.41
C PHE A 100 25.22 -2.09 -21.61
N TYR A 101 24.33 -2.23 -22.60
CA TYR A 101 24.49 -3.24 -23.64
C TYR A 101 23.89 -2.82 -24.98
N SER A 102 24.79 -2.56 -25.94
CA SER A 102 24.47 -2.30 -27.34
C SER A 102 24.63 -3.55 -28.19
N TYR A 103 23.52 -4.17 -28.58
CA TYR A 103 23.57 -5.28 -29.53
C TYR A 103 23.83 -4.76 -30.95
N LYS A 104 24.86 -5.29 -31.61
CA LYS A 104 25.21 -4.99 -33.00
C LYS A 104 24.49 -5.95 -33.94
N PHE A 105 23.76 -5.42 -34.92
CA PHE A 105 23.15 -6.25 -35.95
C PHE A 105 24.21 -6.88 -36.86
N PRO A 106 24.00 -8.11 -37.38
CA PRO A 106 24.94 -8.72 -38.29
C PRO A 106 25.21 -7.85 -39.53
N ASN A 107 26.49 -7.56 -39.80
CA ASN A 107 26.96 -6.72 -40.91
C ASN A 107 26.50 -5.25 -40.86
N ASP A 108 26.20 -4.71 -39.67
CA ASP A 108 25.90 -3.29 -39.46
C ASP A 108 26.72 -2.73 -38.30
N ASP A 109 27.65 -1.85 -38.61
CA ASP A 109 28.53 -1.20 -37.63
C ASP A 109 27.98 0.14 -37.11
N ASN A 110 26.88 0.64 -37.70
CA ASN A 110 26.37 1.98 -37.46
C ASN A 110 25.08 2.00 -36.61
N ASN A 111 24.37 0.87 -36.52
CA ASN A 111 23.10 0.75 -35.82
C ASN A 111 23.16 -0.26 -34.68
N PHE A 112 22.50 0.09 -33.58
CA PHE A 112 22.51 -0.70 -32.35
C PHE A 112 21.10 -0.90 -31.80
N ALA A 113 20.88 -2.03 -31.15
CA ALA A 113 19.74 -2.25 -30.29
C ALA A 113 20.18 -2.15 -28.82
N GLU A 114 19.74 -1.11 -28.12
CA GLU A 114 20.07 -0.89 -26.71
C GLU A 114 19.22 -1.79 -25.82
N LEU A 115 19.73 -2.99 -25.57
CA LEU A 115 18.99 -4.05 -24.89
C LEU A 115 18.70 -3.69 -23.43
N GLY A 116 19.51 -2.83 -22.80
CA GLY A 116 19.31 -2.34 -21.44
C GLY A 116 19.11 -0.82 -21.39
N ALA A 117 20.04 -0.08 -20.81
CA ALA A 117 19.94 1.39 -20.72
C ALA A 117 19.97 2.05 -22.12
N MET A 118 19.18 3.10 -22.35
CA MET A 118 19.07 3.73 -23.68
C MET A 118 18.83 5.25 -23.69
N ARG A 119 18.42 5.83 -22.56
CA ARG A 119 18.04 7.24 -22.42
C ARG A 119 18.67 7.80 -21.16
N PHE A 120 19.34 8.94 -21.27
CA PHE A 120 20.27 9.44 -20.24
C PHE A 120 19.93 10.89 -19.88
N PRO A 121 19.33 11.16 -18.71
CA PRO A 121 18.98 12.51 -18.31
C PRO A 121 20.25 13.23 -17.80
N PRO A 122 20.36 14.56 -17.96
CA PRO A 122 21.53 15.32 -17.53
C PRO A 122 21.73 15.34 -16.00
N SER A 123 20.72 14.92 -15.21
CA SER A 123 20.83 14.73 -13.76
C SER A 123 21.64 13.48 -13.37
N GLU A 124 21.98 12.59 -14.30
CA GLU A 124 22.97 11.52 -14.08
C GLU A 124 24.39 12.08 -14.05
N ASN A 125 24.68 12.84 -12.98
CA ASN A 125 25.90 13.61 -12.82
C ASN A 125 27.17 12.76 -12.89
N CYS A 126 27.18 11.57 -12.29
CA CYS A 126 28.33 10.68 -12.38
C CYS A 126 28.52 10.19 -13.82
N LEU A 127 27.43 9.81 -14.50
CA LEU A 127 27.52 9.31 -15.87
C LEU A 127 28.07 10.38 -16.81
N TYR A 128 27.49 11.58 -16.77
CA TYR A 128 27.93 12.71 -17.59
C TYR A 128 29.36 13.12 -17.26
N TRP A 129 29.76 13.08 -15.98
CA TRP A 129 31.14 13.35 -15.58
C TRP A 129 32.11 12.33 -16.18
N TYR A 130 31.82 11.02 -16.07
CA TYR A 130 32.71 9.98 -16.60
C TYR A 130 32.77 10.00 -18.13
N ILE A 131 31.64 10.20 -18.82
CA ILE A 131 31.64 10.38 -20.27
C ILE A 131 32.49 11.59 -20.66
N LYS A 132 32.30 12.72 -19.99
CA LYS A 132 33.10 13.93 -20.23
C LYS A 132 34.59 13.68 -19.98
N PHE A 133 34.93 13.03 -18.87
CA PHE A 133 36.29 12.67 -18.51
C PHE A 133 36.94 11.83 -19.63
N LEU A 134 36.24 10.84 -20.15
CA LEU A 134 36.73 10.00 -21.25
C LEU A 134 36.87 10.82 -22.54
N GLN A 135 35.89 11.64 -22.89
CA GLN A 135 35.95 12.53 -24.06
C GLN A 135 37.15 13.48 -24.01
N ASP A 136 37.39 14.11 -22.86
CA ASP A 136 38.49 15.04 -22.63
C ASP A 136 39.86 14.32 -22.60
N ASN A 137 39.87 13.02 -22.28
CA ASN A 137 41.06 12.16 -22.25
C ASN A 137 41.09 11.13 -23.40
N SER A 138 40.49 11.45 -24.55
CA SER A 138 40.41 10.55 -25.71
C SER A 138 41.75 10.02 -26.24
N SER A 139 42.89 10.61 -25.87
CA SER A 139 44.21 10.05 -26.18
C SER A 139 44.59 8.80 -25.36
N LYS A 140 43.83 8.50 -24.30
CA LYS A 140 44.06 7.38 -23.37
C LYS A 140 43.28 6.12 -23.69
N HIS A 141 42.38 6.16 -24.67
CA HIS A 141 41.62 5.01 -25.18
C HIS A 141 41.35 5.20 -26.69
N SER A 142 40.86 4.17 -27.38
CA SER A 142 40.59 4.22 -28.83
C SER A 142 39.12 4.41 -29.20
N HIS A 143 38.25 4.54 -28.21
CA HIS A 143 36.79 4.51 -28.40
C HIS A 143 36.20 5.91 -28.46
N ASP A 144 35.45 6.19 -29.53
CA ASP A 144 34.68 7.42 -29.65
C ASP A 144 33.40 7.33 -28.81
N ILE A 145 33.09 8.43 -28.12
CA ILE A 145 31.84 8.59 -27.37
C ILE A 145 31.15 9.84 -27.91
N ILE A 146 29.99 9.67 -28.53
CA ILE A 146 29.21 10.74 -29.14
C ILE A 146 27.77 10.62 -28.67
N LEU A 147 27.14 11.75 -28.34
CA LEU A 147 25.75 11.83 -27.90
C LEU A 147 24.92 12.62 -28.90
N ASN A 148 23.66 12.25 -29.05
CA ASN A 148 22.62 13.16 -29.51
C ASN A 148 21.93 13.77 -28.30
N SER A 149 21.65 15.07 -28.37
CA SER A 149 21.04 15.82 -27.27
C SER A 149 19.62 15.36 -26.97
N ASP A 150 18.90 14.79 -27.94
CA ASP A 150 17.50 14.44 -27.77
C ASP A 150 17.27 12.94 -28.01
N PHE A 151 16.75 12.26 -26.99
CA PHE A 151 16.05 10.99 -27.12
C PHE A 151 14.60 11.26 -27.58
N PRO A 152 14.03 10.43 -28.47
CA PRO A 152 12.70 10.66 -29.04
C PRO A 152 11.58 10.21 -28.09
N ASP A 153 11.50 10.80 -26.90
CA ASP A 153 10.42 10.53 -25.93
C ASP A 153 9.04 11.00 -26.44
N PRO A 154 7.94 10.42 -25.94
CA PRO A 154 6.57 10.78 -26.35
C PRO A 154 6.31 12.28 -26.18
N GLY A 155 5.70 12.90 -27.20
CA GLY A 155 5.41 14.34 -27.25
C GLY A 155 6.58 15.21 -27.75
N LEU A 156 7.84 14.80 -27.57
CA LEU A 156 9.00 15.53 -28.13
C LEU A 156 9.16 15.30 -29.64
N VAL A 157 8.60 14.20 -30.13
CA VAL A 157 8.47 13.85 -31.55
C VAL A 157 7.01 13.52 -31.86
N PRO A 158 6.55 13.56 -33.12
CA PRO A 158 5.18 13.17 -33.46
C PRO A 158 4.83 11.80 -32.90
N THR A 159 3.80 11.75 -32.07
CA THR A 159 3.46 10.60 -31.23
C THR A 159 2.01 10.20 -31.47
N LEU A 160 1.75 8.91 -31.59
CA LEU A 160 0.38 8.37 -31.50
C LEU A 160 0.12 7.80 -30.11
N VAL A 161 -1.01 8.16 -29.53
CA VAL A 161 -1.54 7.54 -28.33
C VAL A 161 -2.78 6.73 -28.71
N LEU A 162 -2.74 5.43 -28.45
CA LEU A 162 -3.87 4.53 -28.63
C LEU A 162 -4.48 4.21 -27.27
N TYR A 163 -5.71 4.65 -27.06
CA TYR A 163 -6.42 4.47 -25.81
C TYR A 163 -7.84 4.02 -26.08
N ASN A 164 -8.21 2.87 -25.51
CA ASN A 164 -9.54 2.26 -25.62
C ASN A 164 -10.01 2.13 -27.09
N GLY A 165 -9.11 1.69 -27.96
CA GLY A 165 -9.36 1.50 -29.39
C GLY A 165 -9.47 2.78 -30.22
N THR A 166 -9.18 3.95 -29.65
CA THR A 166 -9.16 5.23 -30.37
C THR A 166 -7.73 5.75 -30.53
N GLN A 167 -7.42 6.31 -31.70
CA GLN A 167 -6.14 6.92 -32.03
C GLN A 167 -6.18 8.43 -31.78
N TYR A 168 -5.16 8.92 -31.07
CA TYR A 168 -4.96 10.35 -30.79
C TYR A 168 -3.55 10.77 -31.23
N GLU A 169 -3.46 11.87 -31.96
CA GLU A 169 -2.19 12.48 -32.34
C GLU A 169 -1.70 13.43 -31.25
N VAL A 170 -0.44 13.30 -30.88
CA VAL A 170 0.28 14.19 -29.97
C VAL A 170 1.51 14.68 -30.71
N ASN A 171 1.41 15.89 -31.27
CA ASN A 171 2.45 16.47 -32.11
C ASN A 171 3.23 17.56 -31.37
N PRO A 172 4.55 17.66 -31.59
CA PRO A 172 5.33 18.73 -31.03
C PRO A 172 4.87 20.11 -31.54
N GLY A 173 4.59 21.01 -30.61
CA GLY A 173 4.10 22.37 -30.84
C GLY A 173 2.56 22.51 -30.88
N GLU A 174 1.80 21.42 -30.77
CA GLU A 174 0.34 21.42 -30.81
C GLU A 174 -0.29 21.08 -29.44
N PRO A 175 -1.48 21.62 -29.10
CA PRO A 175 -2.16 21.30 -27.86
C PRO A 175 -2.46 19.80 -27.73
N LEU A 176 -2.37 19.28 -26.51
CA LEU A 176 -2.73 17.88 -26.24
C LEU A 176 -4.22 17.61 -26.55
N PRO A 177 -4.55 16.38 -27.01
CA PRO A 177 -5.92 15.94 -27.16
C PRO A 177 -6.72 16.15 -25.86
N GLU A 178 -7.93 16.70 -25.99
CA GLU A 178 -8.78 17.10 -24.85
C GLU A 178 -8.99 15.96 -23.83
N VAL A 179 -8.99 14.70 -24.29
CA VAL A 179 -9.16 13.52 -23.42
C VAL A 179 -8.05 13.34 -22.38
N PHE A 180 -6.83 13.83 -22.65
CA PHE A 180 -5.65 13.72 -21.78
C PHE A 180 -5.26 15.05 -21.13
N LYS A 181 -5.83 16.16 -21.61
CA LYS A 181 -5.44 17.51 -21.24
C LYS A 181 -5.51 17.76 -19.74
N ASP A 182 -6.66 17.50 -19.12
CA ASP A 182 -6.86 17.81 -17.69
C ASP A 182 -5.91 17.03 -16.78
N ILE A 183 -5.66 15.76 -17.08
CA ILE A 183 -4.73 14.88 -16.36
C ILE A 183 -3.31 15.41 -16.48
N ASN A 184 -2.91 15.77 -17.71
CA ASN A 184 -1.59 16.31 -17.98
C ASN A 184 -1.38 17.64 -17.26
N GLU A 185 -2.30 18.59 -17.42
CA GLU A 185 -2.21 19.90 -16.77
C GLU A 185 -2.32 19.78 -15.24
N SER A 186 -3.07 18.82 -14.70
CA SER A 186 -3.13 18.54 -13.25
C SER A 186 -1.80 17.99 -12.71
N TRP A 187 -1.18 17.03 -13.40
CA TRP A 187 0.17 16.55 -13.05
C TRP A 187 1.21 17.67 -13.13
N ASN A 188 1.13 18.52 -14.16
CA ASN A 188 1.99 19.70 -14.27
C ASN A 188 1.77 20.66 -13.11
N GLY A 189 0.51 20.85 -12.70
CA GLY A 189 0.14 21.63 -11.53
C GLY A 189 0.78 21.13 -10.24
N PHE A 190 0.77 19.82 -10.02
CA PHE A 190 1.47 19.18 -8.91
C PHE A 190 2.97 19.48 -8.92
N LEU A 191 3.62 19.47 -10.08
CA LEU A 191 5.06 19.73 -10.20
C LEU A 191 5.44 21.21 -10.09
N HIS A 192 4.53 22.13 -10.41
CA HIS A 192 4.80 23.58 -10.46
C HIS A 192 4.30 24.34 -9.25
N THR A 193 3.41 23.75 -8.46
CA THR A 193 2.77 24.46 -7.36
C THR A 193 3.80 24.91 -6.33
N ARG A 194 3.57 26.10 -5.77
CA ARG A 194 4.28 26.59 -4.59
C ARG A 194 3.39 26.54 -3.35
N GLU A 195 2.12 26.17 -3.54
CA GLU A 195 1.18 25.88 -2.46
C GLU A 195 1.47 24.46 -1.93
N PRO A 196 1.36 24.23 -0.62
CA PRO A 196 1.53 22.90 -0.05
C PRO A 196 0.57 21.87 -0.65
N ILE A 197 1.02 20.63 -0.75
CA ILE A 197 0.14 19.52 -1.15
C ILE A 197 -0.67 19.13 0.09
N LEU A 198 -1.99 19.29 -0.01
CA LEU A 198 -2.92 18.93 1.04
C LEU A 198 -3.49 17.55 0.72
N LEU A 199 -3.48 16.64 1.68
CA LEU A 199 -4.08 15.31 1.57
C LEU A 199 -5.40 15.28 2.35
N ALA A 200 -6.30 14.37 1.99
CA ALA A 200 -7.65 14.32 2.56
C ALA A 200 -7.69 14.14 4.08
N ASN A 201 -6.66 13.53 4.67
CA ASN A 201 -6.52 13.34 6.11
C ASN A 201 -5.87 14.53 6.84
N GLY A 202 -5.75 15.69 6.20
CA GLY A 202 -5.18 16.90 6.80
C GLY A 202 -3.66 16.97 6.80
N VAL A 203 -2.97 15.97 6.25
CA VAL A 203 -1.52 16.01 6.04
C VAL A 203 -1.18 17.10 5.02
N GLN A 204 -0.17 17.89 5.34
CA GLN A 204 0.37 18.92 4.47
C GLN A 204 1.82 18.56 4.12
N LEU A 205 2.13 18.48 2.83
CA LEU A 205 3.47 18.19 2.32
C LEU A 205 4.03 19.40 1.58
N ASP A 206 5.36 19.54 1.64
CA ASP A 206 6.06 20.56 0.88
C ASP A 206 5.89 20.33 -0.63
N PRO A 207 5.72 21.40 -1.42
CA PRO A 207 5.45 21.26 -2.84
C PRO A 207 6.68 20.73 -3.61
N PRO A 208 6.50 19.83 -4.58
CA PRO A 208 7.58 19.29 -5.42
C PRO A 208 8.50 20.34 -6.02
N ALA A 209 7.95 21.47 -6.49
CA ALA A 209 8.73 22.57 -7.07
C ALA A 209 9.77 23.16 -6.10
N GLN A 210 9.45 23.24 -4.81
CA GLN A 210 10.37 23.76 -3.80
C GLN A 210 11.45 22.73 -3.46
N ILE A 211 11.08 21.45 -3.35
CA ILE A 211 12.04 20.37 -3.12
C ILE A 211 13.08 20.36 -4.24
N MET A 212 12.64 20.42 -5.50
CA MET A 212 13.54 20.46 -6.65
C MET A 212 14.45 21.70 -6.68
N ASP A 213 13.97 22.88 -6.27
CA ASP A 213 14.82 24.07 -6.12
C ASP A 213 15.90 23.86 -5.03
N TRP A 214 15.52 23.24 -3.91
CA TRP A 214 16.45 22.96 -2.81
C TRP A 214 17.49 21.88 -3.14
N LEU A 215 17.23 21.07 -4.18
CA LEU A 215 18.17 20.09 -4.71
C LEU A 215 19.06 20.64 -5.84
N ASP A 216 18.79 21.85 -6.34
CA ASP A 216 19.47 22.42 -7.51
C ASP A 216 20.83 23.03 -7.15
N LEU A 217 21.89 22.23 -7.30
CA LEU A 217 23.28 22.64 -7.08
C LEU A 217 23.74 23.78 -8.01
N SER A 218 23.08 24.00 -9.15
CA SER A 218 23.39 25.10 -10.07
C SER A 218 22.86 26.44 -9.57
N ARG A 219 21.99 26.43 -8.56
CA ARG A 219 21.39 27.59 -7.93
C ARG A 219 21.74 27.68 -6.44
N PRO A 220 22.98 28.08 -6.09
CA PRO A 220 23.42 28.19 -4.70
C PRO A 220 22.59 29.16 -3.85
N ASP A 221 21.83 30.06 -4.48
CA ASP A 221 20.93 31.00 -3.82
C ASP A 221 19.65 30.34 -3.26
N VAL A 222 19.26 29.17 -3.80
CA VAL A 222 18.10 28.41 -3.30
C VAL A 222 18.47 27.00 -2.81
N TYR A 223 19.58 26.41 -3.27
CA TYR A 223 20.04 25.10 -2.82
C TYR A 223 20.04 25.00 -1.28
N ASN A 224 19.29 24.04 -0.75
CA ASN A 224 19.13 23.85 0.68
C ASN A 224 18.86 22.37 1.00
N PRO A 225 19.91 21.56 1.17
CA PRO A 225 19.75 20.12 1.32
C PRO A 225 19.08 19.73 2.65
N VAL A 226 19.10 20.62 3.66
CA VAL A 226 18.35 20.43 4.92
C VAL A 226 16.85 20.51 4.66
N LYS A 227 16.41 21.56 3.95
CA LYS A 227 14.98 21.72 3.61
C LYS A 227 14.52 20.59 2.69
N ALA A 228 15.33 20.17 1.73
CA ALA A 228 15.04 19.02 0.85
C ALA A 228 14.90 17.71 1.62
N GLN A 229 15.85 17.37 2.51
CA GLN A 229 15.81 16.16 3.33
C GLN A 229 14.52 16.10 4.16
N ASN A 230 14.21 17.22 4.82
CA ASN A 230 13.01 17.31 5.62
C ASN A 230 11.79 17.03 4.74
N ALA A 231 11.57 17.89 3.73
CA ALA A 231 10.40 17.76 2.85
C ALA A 231 10.22 16.34 2.34
N TRP A 232 11.30 15.69 1.91
CA TRP A 232 11.29 14.31 1.46
C TRP A 232 10.88 13.30 2.53
N GLN A 233 11.39 13.43 3.75
CA GLN A 233 10.96 12.58 4.87
C GLN A 233 9.45 12.68 5.12
N GLY A 234 8.82 13.82 4.87
CA GLY A 234 7.36 13.98 4.92
C GLY A 234 6.64 13.07 3.92
N TYR A 235 7.11 13.04 2.66
CA TYR A 235 6.60 12.11 1.65
C TYR A 235 6.87 10.66 2.05
N VAL A 236 8.10 10.33 2.46
CA VAL A 236 8.48 8.97 2.89
C VAL A 236 7.57 8.48 4.02
N ASN A 237 7.29 9.30 5.03
CA ASN A 237 6.42 8.92 6.14
C ASN A 237 5.01 8.53 5.69
N TYR A 238 4.46 9.25 4.71
CA TYR A 238 3.10 9.05 4.26
C TYR A 238 2.96 7.95 3.19
N PHE A 239 3.89 7.89 2.23
CA PHE A 239 3.71 7.13 1.00
C PHE A 239 4.58 5.87 0.88
N LYS A 240 5.53 5.61 1.79
CA LYS A 240 6.43 4.46 1.63
C LYS A 240 5.75 3.10 1.68
N ASP A 241 4.53 3.03 2.21
CA ASP A 241 3.69 1.83 2.25
C ASP A 241 2.57 1.87 1.21
N LYS A 242 2.65 2.78 0.23
CA LYS A 242 1.68 2.95 -0.86
C LYS A 242 2.34 2.66 -2.19
N SER A 243 1.63 1.92 -3.02
CA SER A 243 1.92 1.75 -4.44
C SER A 243 1.76 3.07 -5.20
N PHE A 244 2.28 3.13 -6.41
CA PHE A 244 2.27 4.31 -7.26
C PHE A 244 0.83 4.76 -7.54
N VAL A 245 -0.07 3.81 -7.83
CA VAL A 245 -1.49 4.12 -8.04
C VAL A 245 -2.17 4.62 -6.76
N GLU A 246 -1.87 4.05 -5.59
CA GLU A 246 -2.43 4.54 -4.31
C GLU A 246 -1.97 5.96 -4.00
N GLY A 247 -0.71 6.30 -4.29
CA GLY A 247 -0.22 7.66 -4.13
C GLY A 247 -0.85 8.65 -5.12
N VAL A 248 -1.05 8.25 -6.38
CA VAL A 248 -1.78 9.05 -7.37
C VAL A 248 -3.24 9.27 -6.91
N ILE A 249 -3.92 8.23 -6.42
CA ILE A 249 -5.29 8.35 -5.88
C ILE A 249 -5.33 9.29 -4.66
N ALA A 250 -4.36 9.19 -3.76
CA ALA A 250 -4.29 10.01 -2.56
C ALA A 250 -4.04 11.51 -2.85
N ILE A 251 -3.44 11.85 -3.99
CA ILE A 251 -3.15 13.24 -4.38
C ILE A 251 -4.22 13.78 -5.33
N PHE A 252 -4.57 13.03 -6.38
CA PHE A 252 -5.31 13.56 -7.52
C PHE A 252 -6.79 13.21 -7.52
N CYS A 253 -7.21 12.13 -6.85
CA CYS A 253 -8.62 11.73 -6.73
C CYS A 253 -9.29 12.30 -5.46
N GLN A 254 -8.81 13.44 -4.96
CA GLN A 254 -9.28 14.07 -3.74
C GLN A 254 -9.80 15.50 -4.01
N PRO A 255 -10.73 16.04 -3.19
CA PRO A 255 -11.27 17.40 -3.38
C PRO A 255 -10.23 18.52 -3.32
N ASN A 256 -9.07 18.25 -2.72
CA ASN A 256 -7.93 19.17 -2.60
C ASN A 256 -6.79 18.86 -3.58
N ALA A 257 -7.10 18.18 -4.69
CA ALA A 257 -6.14 17.92 -5.76
C ALA A 257 -5.44 19.22 -6.24
N PRO A 258 -4.19 19.12 -6.69
CA PRO A 258 -3.46 20.26 -7.25
C PRO A 258 -4.25 20.93 -8.40
N LYS A 259 -4.21 22.26 -8.43
CA LYS A 259 -4.76 23.05 -9.55
C LYS A 259 -4.06 22.68 -10.84
N THR A 260 -4.77 22.70 -11.96
CA THR A 260 -4.14 22.50 -13.26
C THR A 260 -3.18 23.63 -13.59
N PHE A 261 -2.11 23.33 -14.32
CA PHE A 261 -1.15 24.31 -14.81
C PHE A 261 -0.84 24.07 -16.28
N ASN A 262 -1.19 25.05 -17.11
CA ASN A 262 -0.88 25.02 -18.53
C ASN A 262 0.52 25.61 -18.75
N THR A 263 1.45 24.80 -19.23
CA THR A 263 2.84 25.22 -19.39
C THR A 263 3.18 25.90 -20.70
N GLU A 264 2.23 25.97 -21.62
CA GLU A 264 2.38 26.78 -22.83
C GLU A 264 2.05 28.24 -22.53
N THR A 265 0.95 28.48 -21.83
CA THR A 265 0.50 29.84 -21.47
C THR A 265 1.09 30.33 -20.14
N ASN A 266 1.62 29.43 -19.30
CA ASN A 266 2.03 29.68 -17.92
C ASN A 266 0.86 30.15 -17.04
N GLU A 267 -0.35 29.66 -17.31
CA GLU A 267 -1.56 30.03 -16.58
C GLU A 267 -2.00 28.89 -15.65
N TRP A 268 -2.41 29.27 -14.45
CA TRP A 268 -3.05 28.37 -13.48
C TRP A 268 -4.54 28.25 -13.79
N GLY A 269 -5.04 27.02 -13.81
CA GLY A 269 -6.46 26.71 -13.88
C GLY A 269 -7.07 26.41 -12.50
N GLU A 270 -8.27 25.83 -12.53
CA GLU A 270 -8.97 25.35 -11.34
C GLU A 270 -8.46 23.95 -10.93
N THR A 271 -8.85 23.50 -9.73
CA THR A 271 -8.60 22.11 -9.30
C THR A 271 -9.35 21.13 -10.19
N TYR A 272 -8.66 20.06 -10.59
CA TYR A 272 -9.24 18.93 -11.31
C TYR A 272 -9.10 17.66 -10.47
N GLU A 273 -10.21 17.21 -9.90
CA GLU A 273 -10.29 15.91 -9.21
C GLU A 273 -10.39 14.80 -10.25
N TRP A 274 -9.38 13.93 -10.28
CA TRP A 274 -9.31 12.82 -11.22
C TRP A 274 -10.42 11.81 -10.94
N LYS A 275 -11.08 11.36 -12.00
CA LYS A 275 -12.17 10.39 -11.92
C LYS A 275 -11.59 8.98 -11.88
N TYR A 276 -11.89 8.26 -10.80
CA TYR A 276 -11.56 6.85 -10.70
C TYR A 276 -12.65 5.97 -11.36
N PRO A 277 -12.27 4.96 -12.18
CA PRO A 277 -10.91 4.61 -12.59
C PRO A 277 -10.40 5.31 -13.86
N GLN A 278 -11.26 6.05 -14.59
CA GLN A 278 -11.00 6.44 -15.98
C GLN A 278 -9.76 7.32 -16.17
N ASP A 279 -9.52 8.27 -15.27
CA ASP A 279 -8.37 9.17 -15.39
C ASP A 279 -7.06 8.52 -14.94
N ILE A 280 -7.14 7.53 -14.05
CA ILE A 280 -6.01 6.67 -13.68
C ILE A 280 -5.59 5.80 -14.88
N GLU A 281 -6.54 5.22 -15.61
CA GLU A 281 -6.25 4.43 -16.81
C GLU A 281 -5.62 5.26 -17.93
N LYS A 282 -6.12 6.48 -18.16
CA LYS A 282 -5.51 7.45 -19.09
C LYS A 282 -4.10 7.83 -18.66
N PHE A 283 -3.88 8.17 -17.38
CA PHE A 283 -2.55 8.48 -16.86
C PHE A 283 -1.60 7.29 -17.02
N GLY A 284 -2.05 6.06 -16.73
CA GLY A 284 -1.24 4.87 -16.97
C GLY A 284 -0.91 4.64 -18.44
N THR A 285 -1.75 5.14 -19.36
CA THR A 285 -1.48 5.06 -20.80
C THR A 285 -0.45 6.08 -21.26
N ILE A 286 -0.46 7.31 -20.75
CA ILE A 286 0.46 8.38 -21.21
C ILE A 286 1.70 8.57 -20.34
N GLY A 287 1.63 8.16 -19.07
CA GLY A 287 2.66 8.28 -18.04
C GLY A 287 3.08 9.73 -17.73
N THR A 288 4.26 9.85 -17.14
CA THR A 288 4.93 11.12 -16.80
C THR A 288 5.66 11.79 -17.96
N GLY A 289 5.61 11.21 -19.17
CA GLY A 289 6.33 11.68 -20.36
C GLY A 289 7.40 10.71 -20.87
N ILE A 290 7.52 9.52 -20.30
CA ILE A 290 8.49 8.49 -20.70
C ILE A 290 7.87 7.25 -21.37
N GLY A 291 6.57 7.31 -21.67
CA GLY A 291 5.75 6.20 -22.19
C GLY A 291 4.66 5.80 -21.19
N GLY A 292 3.85 4.82 -21.56
CA GLY A 292 2.79 4.30 -20.69
C GLY A 292 3.35 3.53 -19.50
N GLU A 293 2.98 3.95 -18.29
CA GLU A 293 3.50 3.46 -17.01
C GLU A 293 2.50 2.57 -16.25
N TYR A 294 1.37 2.22 -16.86
CA TYR A 294 0.36 1.34 -16.26
C TYR A 294 0.94 0.09 -15.56
N PRO A 295 1.93 -0.65 -16.14
CA PRO A 295 2.50 -1.83 -15.48
C PRO A 295 3.28 -1.51 -14.19
N LEU A 296 3.66 -0.25 -13.97
CA LEU A 296 4.43 0.20 -12.80
C LEU A 296 3.53 0.64 -11.64
N PHE A 297 2.20 0.58 -11.78
CA PHE A 297 1.26 1.03 -10.73
C PHE A 297 1.43 0.33 -9.38
N ASN A 298 1.96 -0.91 -9.35
CA ASN A 298 2.24 -1.65 -8.11
C ASN A 298 3.58 -1.29 -7.46
N ILE A 299 4.48 -0.60 -8.17
CA ILE A 299 5.76 -0.11 -7.61
C ILE A 299 5.47 0.93 -6.53
N GLY A 300 6.35 1.09 -5.54
CA GLY A 300 6.13 2.06 -4.46
C GLY A 300 6.06 3.50 -4.98
N PHE A 301 5.12 4.31 -4.46
CA PHE A 301 4.98 5.71 -4.85
C PHE A 301 6.26 6.52 -4.58
N ILE A 302 6.93 6.22 -3.47
CA ILE A 302 8.23 6.83 -3.12
C ILE A 302 9.31 6.52 -4.17
N CYS A 303 9.32 5.31 -4.73
CA CYS A 303 10.22 4.96 -5.81
C CYS A 303 9.95 5.82 -7.06
N MET A 304 8.69 5.95 -7.47
CA MET A 304 8.33 6.70 -8.67
C MET A 304 8.51 8.21 -8.50
N LEU A 305 8.00 8.80 -7.41
CA LEU A 305 8.12 10.23 -7.14
C LEU A 305 9.59 10.69 -7.07
N ARG A 306 10.48 9.84 -6.57
CA ARG A 306 11.91 10.10 -6.54
C ARG A 306 12.49 10.32 -7.94
N PHE A 307 12.04 9.57 -8.96
CA PHE A 307 12.51 9.76 -10.33
C PHE A 307 12.14 11.15 -10.85
N THR A 308 10.91 11.56 -10.58
CA THR A 308 10.42 12.90 -10.95
C THR A 308 11.19 13.99 -10.22
N LEU A 309 11.35 13.91 -8.88
CA LEU A 309 12.06 14.93 -8.09
C LEU A 309 13.55 15.02 -8.42
N ASN A 310 14.17 13.90 -8.80
CA ASN A 310 15.55 13.85 -9.27
C ASN A 310 15.71 14.23 -10.75
N LYS A 311 14.62 14.60 -11.43
CA LYS A 311 14.57 14.98 -12.85
C LYS A 311 15.13 13.88 -13.77
N LEU A 312 14.93 12.61 -13.39
CA LEU A 312 15.41 11.48 -14.17
C LEU A 312 14.56 11.26 -15.41
N GLU A 313 13.33 11.77 -15.46
CA GLU A 313 12.38 11.58 -16.56
C GLU A 313 12.47 12.68 -17.63
N GLU A 314 13.46 13.59 -17.55
CA GLU A 314 13.54 14.81 -18.35
C GLU A 314 14.84 14.91 -19.18
N ASN A 315 14.75 15.53 -20.38
CA ASN A 315 15.89 15.90 -21.24
C ASN A 315 16.86 14.75 -21.59
N HIS A 316 16.33 13.56 -21.79
CA HIS A 316 17.14 12.40 -22.12
C HIS A 316 17.99 12.61 -23.38
N ALA A 317 19.28 12.29 -23.28
CA ALA A 317 20.17 12.13 -24.42
C ALA A 317 20.22 10.67 -24.89
N LEU A 318 20.69 10.48 -26.13
CA LEU A 318 20.97 9.17 -26.72
C LEU A 318 22.48 9.04 -27.00
N LEU A 319 23.10 7.93 -26.60
CA LEU A 319 24.48 7.60 -26.97
C LEU A 319 24.51 7.03 -28.39
N VAL A 320 24.87 7.85 -29.37
CA VAL A 320 24.83 7.45 -30.79
C VAL A 320 25.95 6.49 -31.20
N THR A 321 27.01 6.40 -30.40
CA THR A 321 28.06 5.39 -30.54
C THR A 321 27.75 4.06 -29.83
N GLY A 322 26.55 3.94 -29.24
CA GLY A 322 26.16 2.83 -28.39
C GLY A 322 26.64 2.97 -26.96
N THR A 323 25.87 2.46 -26.00
CA THR A 323 26.26 2.36 -24.59
C THR A 323 27.59 1.61 -24.37
N ASP A 324 27.88 0.58 -25.16
CA ASP A 324 29.13 -0.18 -25.07
C ASP A 324 30.39 0.68 -25.31
N SER A 325 30.30 1.80 -26.04
CA SER A 325 31.46 2.67 -26.29
C SER A 325 32.02 3.29 -25.00
N VAL A 326 31.16 3.57 -24.02
CA VAL A 326 31.57 4.09 -22.70
C VAL A 326 32.22 2.99 -21.88
N VAL A 327 31.64 1.78 -21.90
CA VAL A 327 32.16 0.59 -21.21
C VAL A 327 33.55 0.23 -21.72
N ASP A 328 33.73 0.19 -23.04
CA ASP A 328 35.00 -0.11 -23.68
C ASP A 328 36.03 0.98 -23.43
N ALA A 329 35.63 2.27 -23.44
CA ALA A 329 36.51 3.38 -23.08
C ALA A 329 37.00 3.29 -21.63
N LEU A 330 36.14 2.95 -20.67
CA LEU A 330 36.53 2.71 -19.27
C LEU A 330 37.50 1.53 -19.15
N ALA A 331 37.18 0.41 -19.81
CA ALA A 331 37.98 -0.81 -19.73
C ALA A 331 39.38 -0.63 -20.36
N ASP A 332 39.48 0.12 -21.46
CA ASP A 332 40.71 0.31 -22.23
C ASP A 332 41.50 1.57 -21.88
N TYR A 333 41.04 2.37 -20.92
CA TYR A 333 41.74 3.56 -20.47
C TYR A 333 43.15 3.24 -19.97
N ASP A 334 44.15 3.91 -20.53
CA ASP A 334 45.56 3.64 -20.25
C ASP A 334 46.09 4.39 -19.00
N PHE A 335 46.22 3.66 -17.90
CA PHE A 335 46.89 4.07 -16.67
C PHE A 335 48.38 3.70 -16.69
N ASN A 336 49.15 4.34 -17.57
CA ASN A 336 50.60 4.17 -17.70
C ASN A 336 51.02 2.73 -18.05
N GLY A 337 50.41 2.17 -19.08
CA GLY A 337 50.65 0.82 -19.59
C GLY A 337 49.77 -0.27 -18.96
N LYS A 338 48.82 0.09 -18.10
CA LYS A 338 47.86 -0.83 -17.48
C LYS A 338 46.45 -0.41 -17.83
N LYS A 339 45.61 -1.37 -18.24
CA LYS A 339 44.20 -1.13 -18.54
C LYS A 339 43.34 -1.91 -17.57
N LEU A 340 42.15 -1.39 -17.28
CA LEU A 340 41.21 -2.10 -16.42
C LEU A 340 40.84 -3.48 -17.03
N ARG A 341 40.76 -3.58 -18.35
CA ARG A 341 40.48 -4.82 -19.08
C ARG A 341 41.43 -5.96 -18.72
N ASP A 342 42.68 -5.66 -18.37
CA ASP A 342 43.68 -6.67 -17.97
C ASP A 342 43.36 -7.36 -16.63
N PHE A 343 42.43 -6.78 -15.85
CA PHE A 343 41.99 -7.27 -14.55
C PHE A 343 40.62 -7.99 -14.61
N ILE A 344 40.01 -8.10 -15.80
CA ILE A 344 38.69 -8.71 -15.98
C ILE A 344 38.82 -10.15 -16.48
N GLU A 345 38.25 -11.08 -15.73
CA GLU A 345 38.14 -12.49 -16.10
C GLU A 345 36.71 -12.78 -16.59
N LEU A 346 36.57 -12.92 -17.91
CA LEU A 346 35.31 -13.30 -18.57
C LEU A 346 35.06 -14.81 -18.46
N ASN A 347 33.79 -15.22 -18.51
CA ASN A 347 33.33 -16.61 -18.37
C ASN A 347 33.77 -17.26 -17.05
N SER A 348 33.85 -16.47 -15.98
CA SER A 348 34.24 -16.91 -14.64
C SER A 348 33.07 -16.75 -13.65
N PRO A 349 31.98 -17.53 -13.78
CA PRO A 349 30.81 -17.37 -12.93
C PRO A 349 31.10 -17.84 -11.49
N VAL A 350 30.97 -16.91 -10.55
CA VAL A 350 31.07 -17.18 -9.11
C VAL A 350 29.72 -17.73 -8.62
N HIS A 351 29.73 -18.91 -8.01
CA HIS A 351 28.53 -19.55 -7.47
C HIS A 351 28.56 -19.72 -5.95
N HIS A 352 29.75 -19.65 -5.33
CA HIS A 352 29.87 -19.75 -3.89
C HIS A 352 30.88 -18.75 -3.37
N ILE A 353 30.46 -18.06 -2.31
CA ILE A 353 31.30 -17.20 -1.47
C ILE A 353 31.52 -17.97 -0.18
N GLN A 354 32.78 -18.24 0.16
CA GLN A 354 33.14 -19.06 1.32
C GLN A 354 34.16 -18.32 2.20
N PRO A 355 33.79 -17.85 3.40
CA PRO A 355 34.75 -17.32 4.35
C PRO A 355 35.60 -18.45 4.92
N ASP A 356 36.81 -18.08 5.34
CA ASP A 356 37.64 -18.95 6.16
C ASP A 356 37.05 -19.12 7.58
N ASP A 357 37.68 -19.98 8.38
CA ASP A 357 37.22 -20.31 9.73
C ASP A 357 37.21 -19.10 10.68
N THR A 358 38.00 -18.06 10.39
CA THR A 358 38.09 -16.84 11.20
C THR A 358 37.14 -15.73 10.69
N GLY A 359 36.69 -15.80 9.44
CA GLY A 359 36.01 -14.75 8.69
C GLY A 359 36.91 -13.60 8.27
N GLU A 360 38.24 -13.75 8.36
CA GLU A 360 39.20 -12.69 8.00
C GLU A 360 39.35 -12.57 6.49
N THR A 361 39.20 -13.68 5.76
CA THR A 361 39.23 -13.70 4.31
C THR A 361 38.11 -14.53 3.70
N ILE A 362 37.85 -14.28 2.42
CA ILE A 362 36.85 -14.98 1.61
C ILE A 362 37.53 -15.68 0.42
N GLY A 363 37.03 -16.86 0.07
CA GLY A 363 37.26 -17.54 -1.19
C GLY A 363 36.03 -17.53 -2.09
N LEU A 364 36.27 -17.54 -3.40
CA LEU A 364 35.26 -17.62 -4.46
C LEU A 364 35.37 -18.97 -5.15
N LEU A 365 34.24 -19.65 -5.36
CA LEU A 365 34.19 -20.93 -6.04
C LEU A 365 33.15 -20.92 -7.15
N ASN A 366 33.40 -21.74 -8.18
CA ASN A 366 32.41 -22.03 -9.21
C ASN A 366 31.41 -23.10 -8.72
N ASN A 367 30.45 -23.44 -9.57
CA ASN A 367 29.43 -24.47 -9.32
C ASN A 367 29.99 -25.88 -9.00
N GLU A 368 31.19 -26.20 -9.50
CA GLU A 368 31.90 -27.46 -9.24
C GLU A 368 32.68 -27.44 -7.90
N GLN A 369 32.53 -26.39 -7.08
CA GLN A 369 33.31 -26.17 -5.85
C GLN A 369 34.81 -26.03 -6.12
N LYS A 370 35.19 -25.65 -7.34
CA LYS A 370 36.58 -25.33 -7.68
C LYS A 370 36.86 -23.88 -7.27
N LEU A 371 37.96 -23.70 -6.54
CA LEU A 371 38.46 -22.40 -6.14
C LEU A 371 38.81 -21.56 -7.39
N LEU A 372 38.15 -20.41 -7.51
CA LEU A 372 38.47 -19.36 -8.49
C LEU A 372 39.48 -18.39 -7.88
N ASP A 373 39.27 -18.02 -6.62
CA ASP A 373 40.12 -17.08 -5.90
C ASP A 373 40.03 -17.28 -4.38
N ASP A 374 41.07 -16.89 -3.64
CA ASP A 374 41.12 -16.97 -2.18
C ASP A 374 41.74 -15.72 -1.54
N LYS A 375 41.70 -15.68 -0.20
CA LYS A 375 42.34 -14.64 0.62
C LYS A 375 41.85 -13.23 0.29
N ILE A 376 40.58 -13.10 -0.04
CA ILE A 376 39.97 -11.81 -0.38
C ILE A 376 39.59 -11.08 0.91
N ASN A 377 40.08 -9.86 1.07
CA ASN A 377 39.74 -8.98 2.20
C ASN A 377 38.49 -8.15 1.90
N HIS A 378 38.33 -7.75 0.64
CA HIS A 378 37.24 -6.90 0.18
C HIS A 378 36.57 -7.51 -1.05
N LEU A 379 35.28 -7.79 -0.95
CA LEU A 379 34.47 -8.29 -2.06
C LEU A 379 33.43 -7.24 -2.45
N VAL A 380 33.37 -6.88 -3.72
CA VAL A 380 32.30 -6.04 -4.28
C VAL A 380 31.31 -6.94 -5.00
N MET A 381 30.07 -6.93 -4.54
CA MET A 381 28.93 -7.55 -5.21
C MET A 381 28.36 -6.55 -6.22
N ALA A 382 28.76 -6.67 -7.48
CA ALA A 382 28.34 -5.80 -8.59
C ALA A 382 27.26 -6.43 -9.49
N THR A 383 26.58 -7.46 -9.00
CA THR A 383 25.46 -8.14 -9.67
C THR A 383 24.12 -7.57 -9.24
N THR A 384 23.03 -8.05 -9.84
CA THR A 384 21.70 -7.81 -9.26
C THR A 384 21.57 -8.50 -7.90
N HIS A 385 20.69 -8.01 -7.02
CA HIS A 385 20.44 -8.67 -5.72
C HIS A 385 19.87 -10.09 -5.91
N ARG A 386 19.02 -10.30 -6.94
CA ARG A 386 18.48 -11.63 -7.27
C ARG A 386 19.54 -12.58 -7.83
N SER A 387 20.53 -12.11 -8.58
CA SER A 387 21.69 -12.93 -8.99
C SER A 387 22.56 -13.29 -7.79
N ALA A 388 22.78 -12.34 -6.87
CA ALA A 388 23.50 -12.59 -5.63
C ALA A 388 22.79 -13.65 -4.77
N GLU A 389 21.46 -13.64 -4.71
CA GLU A 389 20.66 -14.68 -4.06
C GLU A 389 20.73 -16.02 -4.80
N ILE A 390 20.35 -16.08 -6.08
CA ILE A 390 20.15 -17.34 -6.81
C ILE A 390 21.47 -18.01 -7.19
N GLU A 391 22.41 -17.24 -7.74
CA GLU A 391 23.65 -17.79 -8.27
C GLU A 391 24.66 -18.03 -7.14
N MET A 392 24.69 -17.13 -6.14
CA MET A 392 25.71 -17.16 -5.07
C MET A 392 25.18 -17.61 -3.70
N GLY A 393 23.87 -17.72 -3.53
CA GLY A 393 23.23 -18.17 -2.30
C GLY A 393 23.33 -17.19 -1.13
N ILE A 394 23.42 -15.88 -1.36
CA ILE A 394 23.71 -14.86 -0.33
C ILE A 394 22.47 -14.43 0.49
N ASP A 395 21.58 -15.37 0.79
CA ASP A 395 20.28 -15.15 1.44
C ASP A 395 20.31 -15.39 2.97
N SER A 396 19.13 -15.49 3.58
CA SER A 396 19.01 -15.78 5.02
C SER A 396 19.49 -17.19 5.43
N LEU A 397 19.62 -18.11 4.47
CA LEU A 397 20.12 -19.48 4.62
C LEU A 397 21.63 -19.60 4.37
N TRP A 398 22.25 -18.56 3.79
CA TRP A 398 23.68 -18.49 3.52
C TRP A 398 24.49 -18.96 4.73
N GLN A 399 25.21 -20.07 4.52
CA GLN A 399 26.10 -20.68 5.50
C GLN A 399 25.49 -20.86 6.89
N ARG A 400 24.24 -21.36 6.97
CA ARG A 400 23.56 -21.68 8.24
C ARG A 400 24.44 -22.47 9.24
N LYS A 401 25.37 -23.30 8.76
CA LYS A 401 26.32 -24.06 9.59
C LYS A 401 27.50 -23.24 10.15
N GLN A 402 27.83 -22.12 9.51
CA GLN A 402 28.88 -21.15 9.92
C GLN A 402 28.26 -19.79 10.27
N ARG A 403 27.03 -19.79 10.81
CA ARG A 403 26.22 -18.58 11.07
C ARG A 403 27.01 -17.48 11.78
N ASP A 404 27.84 -17.82 12.75
CA ASP A 404 28.59 -16.85 13.55
C ASP A 404 29.67 -16.10 12.76
N VAL A 405 30.28 -16.74 11.76
CA VAL A 405 31.24 -16.10 10.85
C VAL A 405 30.47 -15.27 9.83
N ALA A 406 29.45 -15.86 9.21
CA ALA A 406 28.61 -15.21 8.22
C ALA A 406 27.97 -13.92 8.75
N GLU A 407 27.49 -13.90 10.00
CA GLU A 407 26.87 -12.73 10.64
C GLU A 407 27.85 -11.55 10.83
N LYS A 408 29.15 -11.84 10.95
CA LYS A 408 30.18 -10.80 11.09
C LYS A 408 30.60 -10.18 9.76
N ILE A 409 30.37 -10.88 8.65
CA ILE A 409 30.69 -10.41 7.29
C ILE A 409 29.49 -9.66 6.71
N ILE A 410 28.31 -10.27 6.73
CA ILE A 410 27.03 -9.62 6.36
C ILE A 410 25.98 -9.98 7.41
N PRO A 411 25.45 -9.03 8.19
CA PRO A 411 24.39 -9.29 9.13
C PRO A 411 23.13 -9.90 8.49
N GLN A 412 22.42 -10.76 9.21
CA GLN A 412 21.22 -11.47 8.74
C GLN A 412 20.18 -10.53 8.12
N ARG A 413 19.96 -9.36 8.72
CA ARG A 413 19.01 -8.36 8.21
C ARG A 413 19.35 -7.87 6.80
N LYS A 414 20.63 -7.72 6.47
CA LYS A 414 21.08 -7.31 5.12
C LYS A 414 20.92 -8.46 4.13
N ARG A 415 21.20 -9.71 4.55
CA ARG A 415 20.93 -10.89 3.70
C ARG A 415 19.44 -11.09 3.41
N GLN A 416 18.58 -10.79 4.38
CA GLN A 416 17.13 -10.78 4.17
C GLN A 416 16.69 -9.69 3.18
N SER A 417 17.29 -8.49 3.25
CA SER A 417 17.01 -7.44 2.25
C SER A 417 17.27 -7.91 0.83
N ILE A 418 18.31 -8.73 0.60
CA ILE A 418 18.67 -9.22 -0.74
C ILE A 418 17.58 -10.11 -1.34
N GLY A 419 16.98 -11.01 -0.54
CA GLY A 419 15.92 -11.91 -1.01
C GLY A 419 14.52 -11.30 -1.01
N ASN A 420 14.33 -10.14 -0.38
CA ASN A 420 13.01 -9.50 -0.25
C ASN A 420 12.83 -8.25 -1.12
N LEU A 421 13.91 -7.68 -1.67
CA LEU A 421 13.81 -6.53 -2.54
C LEU A 421 13.29 -6.96 -3.92
N HIS A 422 12.41 -6.16 -4.52
CA HIS A 422 11.88 -6.42 -5.84
C HIS A 422 12.87 -6.05 -6.95
N ILE A 423 12.84 -6.83 -8.03
CA ILE A 423 13.53 -6.53 -9.29
C ILE A 423 12.52 -6.67 -10.42
N ALA A 424 12.34 -5.56 -11.13
CA ALA A 424 11.38 -5.41 -12.19
C ALA A 424 11.72 -6.33 -13.37
N GLN A 425 10.68 -6.81 -14.03
CA GLN A 425 10.80 -7.49 -15.30
C GLN A 425 10.77 -6.49 -16.45
N SER A 426 11.48 -6.79 -17.55
CA SER A 426 11.41 -5.94 -18.74
C SER A 426 11.78 -6.70 -20.01
N SER A 427 11.01 -6.42 -21.06
CA SER A 427 11.23 -6.95 -22.40
C SER A 427 11.37 -5.83 -23.42
N LYS A 428 12.27 -6.04 -24.38
CA LYS A 428 12.45 -5.16 -25.55
C LYS A 428 12.47 -5.96 -26.84
N PHE A 429 11.91 -5.39 -27.89
CA PHE A 429 11.98 -5.91 -29.26
C PHE A 429 12.45 -4.81 -30.23
N PHE A 430 13.60 -5.02 -30.86
CA PHE A 430 14.18 -4.10 -31.83
C PHE A 430 14.15 -4.68 -33.24
N LEU A 431 13.97 -3.79 -34.21
CA LEU A 431 13.94 -4.07 -35.64
C LEU A 431 14.75 -3.03 -36.40
N LYS A 432 15.56 -3.46 -37.35
CA LYS A 432 16.22 -2.60 -38.32
C LYS A 432 15.26 -2.23 -39.45
N VAL A 433 15.13 -0.94 -39.74
CA VAL A 433 14.14 -0.38 -40.68
C VAL A 433 14.77 0.69 -41.57
N LYS A 434 14.11 1.01 -42.69
CA LYS A 434 14.41 2.24 -43.44
C LYS A 434 13.80 3.44 -42.70
N PRO A 435 14.57 4.51 -42.41
CA PRO A 435 14.06 5.62 -41.62
C PRO A 435 13.07 6.47 -42.43
N TRP A 436 11.81 6.51 -42.01
CA TRP A 436 10.76 7.32 -42.66
C TRP A 436 10.67 8.76 -42.14
N TRP A 437 11.38 9.08 -41.05
CA TRP A 437 11.34 10.39 -40.37
C TRP A 437 12.47 11.34 -40.79
N VAL A 438 13.36 10.93 -41.70
CA VAL A 438 14.53 11.72 -42.10
C VAL A 438 14.12 12.81 -43.08
N GLY A 439 14.62 14.03 -42.84
CA GLY A 439 14.43 15.20 -43.71
C GLY A 439 13.20 16.04 -43.35
N GLU A 440 13.24 17.32 -43.72
CA GLU A 440 12.22 18.32 -43.35
C GLU A 440 10.81 17.95 -43.83
N ALA A 441 10.68 17.28 -44.98
CA ALA A 441 9.39 16.85 -45.52
C ALA A 441 8.69 15.76 -44.68
N ASN A 442 9.42 15.10 -43.78
CA ASN A 442 8.95 13.99 -42.96
C ASN A 442 8.89 14.33 -41.47
N LYS A 443 9.07 15.60 -41.09
CA LYS A 443 9.14 16.02 -39.69
C LYS A 443 7.88 15.75 -38.88
N ASP A 444 6.73 15.68 -39.55
CA ASP A 444 5.41 15.44 -38.96
C ASP A 444 5.04 13.94 -38.94
N LYS A 445 5.96 13.05 -39.36
CA LYS A 445 5.71 11.61 -39.38
C LYS A 445 5.88 11.01 -37.99
N VAL A 446 5.01 10.07 -37.64
CA VAL A 446 4.97 9.40 -36.34
C VAL A 446 6.30 8.72 -36.05
N ARG A 447 6.84 9.01 -34.87
CA ARG A 447 8.13 8.49 -34.37
C ARG A 447 8.00 7.73 -33.07
N CYS A 448 6.90 7.91 -32.35
CA CYS A 448 6.59 7.25 -31.10
C CYS A 448 5.15 6.75 -31.12
N ILE A 449 4.88 5.58 -30.54
CA ILE A 449 3.51 5.09 -30.30
C ILE A 449 3.43 4.62 -28.85
N THR A 450 2.43 5.11 -28.13
CA THR A 450 2.07 4.63 -26.79
C THR A 450 0.66 4.04 -26.82
N THR A 451 0.46 2.87 -26.24
CA THR A 451 -0.80 2.12 -26.36
C THR A 451 -1.09 1.28 -25.11
N ASP A 452 -2.38 1.11 -24.82
CA ASP A 452 -2.89 0.18 -23.80
C ASP A 452 -2.82 -1.32 -24.22
N THR A 453 -2.37 -1.61 -25.44
CA THR A 453 -2.17 -2.98 -25.95
C THR A 453 -0.83 -3.59 -25.51
N ALA A 454 -0.59 -4.86 -25.86
CA ALA A 454 0.65 -5.56 -25.55
C ALA A 454 1.91 -4.96 -26.21
N MET A 455 1.77 -4.15 -27.26
CA MET A 455 2.90 -3.43 -27.87
C MET A 455 3.43 -2.33 -26.94
N ALA A 456 2.55 -1.73 -26.13
CA ALA A 456 2.79 -0.69 -25.13
C ALA A 456 3.53 0.56 -25.60
N ASN A 457 4.83 0.46 -25.85
CA ASN A 457 5.69 1.58 -26.22
C ASN A 457 6.55 1.24 -27.44
N PHE A 458 6.53 2.14 -28.43
CA PHE A 458 7.24 2.06 -29.69
C PHE A 458 8.09 3.32 -29.88
N TYR A 459 9.35 3.19 -30.29
CA TYR A 459 10.26 4.31 -30.52
C TYR A 459 11.09 4.14 -31.80
N THR A 460 11.43 5.26 -32.44
CA THR A 460 12.34 5.32 -33.59
C THR A 460 13.70 5.91 -33.17
N LEU A 461 14.76 5.12 -33.25
CA LEU A 461 16.09 5.47 -32.77
C LEU A 461 17.04 5.74 -33.94
N GLU A 462 17.71 6.89 -33.90
CA GLU A 462 18.61 7.35 -34.95
C GLU A 462 20.03 7.48 -34.40
N TYR A 463 20.86 6.49 -34.71
CA TYR A 463 22.28 6.44 -34.32
C TYR A 463 23.18 7.14 -35.35
N ASN A 464 22.85 7.03 -36.64
CA ASN A 464 23.62 7.66 -37.71
C ASN A 464 22.71 8.22 -38.81
N LYS A 465 22.70 9.55 -38.96
CA LYS A 465 21.90 10.28 -39.98
C LYS A 465 22.31 9.98 -41.42
N GLU A 466 23.53 9.51 -41.63
CA GLU A 466 24.06 9.18 -42.96
C GLU A 466 23.81 7.71 -43.34
N SER A 467 23.34 6.89 -42.39
CA SER A 467 23.02 5.49 -42.63
C SER A 467 21.75 5.34 -43.45
N GLU A 468 21.73 4.38 -44.38
CA GLU A 468 20.50 4.03 -45.12
C GLU A 468 19.48 3.26 -44.24
N ASP A 469 19.93 2.69 -43.13
CA ASP A 469 19.13 1.94 -42.17
C ASP A 469 19.14 2.66 -40.81
N ALA A 470 18.06 2.51 -40.05
CA ALA A 470 17.92 2.96 -38.67
C ALA A 470 17.26 1.86 -37.81
N VAL A 471 16.98 2.15 -36.54
CA VAL A 471 16.44 1.17 -35.60
C VAL A 471 15.09 1.62 -35.07
N CYS A 472 14.17 0.67 -34.98
CA CYS A 472 12.89 0.83 -34.31
C CYS A 472 12.85 -0.12 -33.10
N LEU A 473 12.52 0.43 -31.92
CA LEU A 473 12.12 -0.32 -30.75
C LEU A 473 10.61 -0.51 -30.83
N MET A 474 10.16 -1.66 -31.32
CA MET A 474 8.73 -1.90 -31.58
C MET A 474 7.92 -2.16 -30.31
N ASN A 475 8.57 -2.66 -29.26
CA ASN A 475 7.94 -3.00 -27.99
C ASN A 475 8.94 -2.79 -26.87
N TYR A 476 8.60 -1.93 -25.92
CA TYR A 476 9.29 -1.78 -24.65
C TYR A 476 8.30 -1.80 -23.50
N VAL A 477 8.42 -2.82 -22.66
CA VAL A 477 7.44 -3.14 -21.61
C VAL A 477 8.13 -3.52 -20.30
N TRP A 478 7.37 -3.36 -19.21
CA TRP A 478 7.78 -3.64 -17.85
C TRP A 478 6.74 -4.51 -17.13
N GLU A 479 7.16 -5.17 -16.06
CA GLU A 479 6.31 -5.99 -15.16
C GLU A 479 5.35 -6.91 -15.93
N ASP A 480 4.06 -6.93 -15.60
CA ASP A 480 3.06 -7.80 -16.24
C ASP A 480 3.06 -7.72 -17.77
N TYR A 481 3.43 -6.57 -18.34
CA TYR A 481 3.49 -6.42 -19.79
C TYR A 481 4.74 -7.10 -20.38
N SER A 482 5.83 -7.20 -19.62
CA SER A 482 6.99 -8.04 -19.97
C SER A 482 6.62 -9.52 -19.99
N GLU A 483 5.81 -10.00 -19.04
CA GLU A 483 5.29 -11.37 -19.04
C GLU A 483 4.41 -11.65 -20.25
N LYS A 484 3.56 -10.68 -20.65
CA LYS A 484 2.82 -10.75 -21.91
C LYS A 484 3.75 -10.88 -23.10
N ALA A 485 4.79 -10.04 -23.20
CA ALA A 485 5.75 -10.12 -24.29
C ALA A 485 6.48 -11.47 -24.33
N GLU A 486 6.88 -12.00 -23.17
CA GLU A 486 7.47 -13.33 -23.02
C GLU A 486 6.56 -14.40 -23.65
N SER A 487 5.27 -14.38 -23.34
CA SER A 487 4.29 -15.36 -23.82
C SER A 487 4.04 -15.37 -25.34
N LEU A 488 4.40 -14.30 -26.05
CA LEU A 488 4.22 -14.18 -27.51
C LEU A 488 5.18 -15.04 -28.33
N GLY A 489 6.11 -15.73 -27.70
CA GLY A 489 6.99 -16.71 -28.34
C GLY A 489 8.27 -16.13 -28.93
N GLU A 490 8.72 -16.76 -30.02
CA GLU A 490 10.00 -16.49 -30.67
C GLU A 490 9.98 -15.21 -31.51
N LEU A 491 11.15 -14.80 -32.00
CA LEU A 491 11.38 -13.50 -32.64
C LEU A 491 10.34 -13.14 -33.71
N ASN A 492 10.07 -14.03 -34.67
CA ASN A 492 9.12 -13.74 -35.74
C ASN A 492 7.66 -13.81 -35.26
N ASP A 493 7.31 -14.70 -34.33
CA ASP A 493 5.93 -14.80 -33.83
C ASP A 493 5.53 -13.54 -33.06
N ARG A 494 6.42 -13.05 -32.19
CA ARG A 494 6.28 -11.79 -31.48
C ARG A 494 6.16 -10.60 -32.45
N TYR A 495 6.99 -10.57 -33.49
CA TYR A 495 6.92 -9.57 -34.54
C TYR A 495 5.58 -9.58 -35.30
N GLN A 496 5.10 -10.75 -35.75
CA GLN A 496 3.84 -10.83 -36.49
C GLN A 496 2.66 -10.35 -35.66
N ARG A 497 2.69 -10.60 -34.35
CA ARG A 497 1.69 -10.08 -33.43
C ARG A 497 1.71 -8.55 -33.37
N PHE A 498 2.86 -7.91 -33.20
CA PHE A 498 2.96 -6.45 -33.17
C PHE A 498 2.67 -5.81 -34.53
N LEU A 499 3.08 -6.46 -35.64
CA LEU A 499 2.73 -6.05 -36.99
C LEU A 499 1.21 -6.10 -37.20
N SER A 500 0.51 -7.06 -36.59
CA SER A 500 -0.96 -7.12 -36.62
C SER A 500 -1.59 -5.93 -35.90
N ASP A 501 -1.02 -5.48 -34.78
CA ASP A 501 -1.49 -4.31 -34.04
C ASP A 501 -1.28 -3.04 -34.90
N LEU A 502 -0.09 -2.87 -35.51
CA LEU A 502 0.19 -1.75 -36.43
C LEU A 502 -0.76 -1.71 -37.62
N LYS A 503 -1.11 -2.85 -38.23
CA LYS A 503 -2.04 -2.91 -39.38
C LYS A 503 -3.46 -2.43 -39.07
N GLN A 504 -3.81 -2.23 -37.80
CA GLN A 504 -5.11 -1.65 -37.41
C GLN A 504 -5.09 -0.13 -37.33
N LEU A 505 -3.93 0.52 -37.46
CA LEU A 505 -3.78 1.96 -37.27
C LEU A 505 -4.04 2.71 -38.57
N ASP A 506 -4.66 3.88 -38.43
CA ASP A 506 -4.98 4.75 -39.55
C ASP A 506 -3.79 5.69 -39.86
N ASP A 507 -3.62 6.04 -41.13
CA ASP A 507 -2.66 7.03 -41.62
C ASP A 507 -1.17 6.71 -41.33
N ILE A 508 -0.81 5.42 -41.24
CA ILE A 508 0.57 4.96 -41.02
C ILE A 508 1.17 4.11 -42.16
N ASP A 509 0.65 4.20 -43.39
CA ASP A 509 1.13 3.38 -44.53
C ASP A 509 2.66 3.43 -44.71
N TYR A 510 3.27 4.58 -44.46
CA TYR A 510 4.72 4.77 -44.54
C TYR A 510 5.50 3.96 -43.47
N ILE A 511 4.90 3.68 -42.32
CA ILE A 511 5.47 2.77 -41.31
C ILE A 511 5.33 1.35 -41.83
N LEU A 512 4.13 0.96 -42.29
CA LEU A 512 3.86 -0.40 -42.81
C LEU A 512 4.76 -0.75 -44.01
N ASP A 513 5.03 0.20 -44.90
CA ASP A 513 5.94 0.04 -46.04
C ASP A 513 7.40 -0.20 -45.62
N ALA A 514 7.79 0.27 -44.43
CA ALA A 514 9.13 0.06 -43.86
C ALA A 514 9.26 -1.26 -43.09
N MET A 515 8.14 -1.96 -42.84
CA MET A 515 8.09 -3.21 -42.08
C MET A 515 8.28 -4.43 -42.99
N PRO A 516 9.24 -5.34 -42.71
CA PRO A 516 9.45 -6.52 -43.54
C PRO A 516 8.37 -7.59 -43.31
N ASP A 517 8.07 -8.44 -44.30
CA ASP A 517 7.07 -9.51 -44.13
C ASP A 517 7.40 -10.49 -43.00
N LYS A 518 8.69 -10.70 -42.70
CA LYS A 518 9.23 -11.57 -41.65
C LYS A 518 10.53 -11.02 -41.09
N VAL A 519 10.89 -11.48 -39.90
CA VAL A 519 12.13 -11.09 -39.23
C VAL A 519 12.93 -12.30 -38.78
N ASP A 520 14.24 -12.11 -38.69
CA ASP A 520 15.20 -13.06 -38.13
C ASP A 520 16.33 -12.32 -37.41
N ALA A 521 17.36 -13.03 -36.94
CA ALA A 521 18.46 -12.44 -36.20
C ALA A 521 19.34 -11.46 -37.01
N SER A 522 19.18 -11.40 -38.35
CA SER A 522 19.91 -10.45 -39.19
C SER A 522 19.32 -9.04 -39.14
N ASN A 523 18.03 -8.90 -38.81
CA ASN A 523 17.33 -7.62 -38.80
C ASN A 523 16.54 -7.33 -37.53
N ALA A 524 16.35 -8.28 -36.62
CA ALA A 524 15.65 -8.07 -35.36
C ALA A 524 16.34 -8.75 -34.18
N VAL A 525 16.09 -8.23 -32.98
CA VAL A 525 16.57 -8.80 -31.72
C VAL A 525 15.56 -8.55 -30.61
N LYS A 526 15.40 -9.53 -29.70
CA LYS A 526 14.59 -9.39 -28.49
C LYS A 526 15.39 -9.71 -27.24
N ILE A 527 15.02 -9.10 -26.12
CA ILE A 527 15.51 -9.46 -24.81
C ILE A 527 14.35 -9.51 -23.81
N ASP A 528 14.40 -10.50 -22.93
CA ASP A 528 13.53 -10.70 -21.79
C ASP A 528 14.48 -10.84 -20.59
N TRP A 529 14.69 -9.78 -19.80
CA TRP A 529 15.80 -9.70 -18.83
C TRP A 529 15.66 -10.69 -17.67
N GLN A 530 14.43 -10.99 -17.28
CA GLN A 530 14.10 -11.98 -16.25
C GLN A 530 14.58 -13.40 -16.61
N LEU A 531 14.72 -13.70 -17.91
CA LEU A 531 15.20 -15.00 -18.41
C LEU A 531 16.72 -15.04 -18.64
N LYS A 532 17.42 -13.92 -18.44
CA LYS A 532 18.88 -13.87 -18.61
C LYS A 532 19.57 -14.33 -17.32
N GLN A 533 20.13 -15.53 -17.37
CA GLN A 533 20.97 -16.08 -16.31
C GLN A 533 22.03 -15.06 -15.87
N TYR A 534 22.32 -15.00 -14.58
CA TYR A 534 23.19 -14.04 -13.90
C TYR A 534 22.66 -12.60 -13.79
N TYR A 535 21.53 -12.27 -14.43
CA TYR A 535 20.80 -11.01 -14.22
C TYR A 535 19.51 -11.26 -13.45
N ASN A 536 18.72 -12.25 -13.89
CA ASN A 536 17.47 -12.69 -13.25
C ASN A 536 16.44 -11.56 -13.05
N GLY A 537 16.47 -10.53 -13.91
CA GLY A 537 15.61 -9.35 -13.83
C GLY A 537 16.26 -8.15 -14.52
N ALA A 538 15.47 -7.11 -14.79
CA ALA A 538 15.91 -5.93 -15.52
C ALA A 538 16.62 -4.93 -14.60
N PHE A 539 15.96 -4.48 -13.53
CA PHE A 539 16.49 -3.48 -12.61
C PHE A 539 15.66 -3.43 -11.32
N ALA A 540 16.22 -2.92 -10.23
CA ALA A 540 15.47 -2.83 -8.97
C ALA A 540 14.49 -1.65 -9.00
N LEU A 541 13.26 -1.92 -8.58
CA LEU A 541 12.26 -0.91 -8.25
C LEU A 541 11.66 -1.35 -6.92
N SER A 542 11.74 -0.52 -5.88
CA SER A 542 11.18 -0.86 -4.57
C SER A 542 9.65 -0.85 -4.64
N GLU A 543 9.02 -1.95 -4.22
CA GLU A 543 7.58 -1.95 -3.94
C GLU A 543 7.29 -1.19 -2.64
N ALA A 544 6.00 -0.94 -2.39
CA ALA A 544 5.53 -0.48 -1.09
C ALA A 544 6.14 -1.34 0.03
N THR A 545 6.58 -0.69 1.12
CA THR A 545 7.26 -1.28 2.29
C THR A 545 8.71 -1.74 2.11
N GLN A 546 9.28 -1.69 0.90
CA GLN A 546 10.64 -2.21 0.65
C GLN A 546 11.78 -1.20 0.77
N GLU A 547 11.49 0.10 0.96
CA GLU A 547 12.52 1.16 1.05
C GLU A 547 13.53 0.91 2.19
N ASP A 548 13.12 0.30 3.28
CA ASP A 548 14.00 -0.08 4.39
C ASP A 548 14.96 -1.24 4.01
N TYR A 549 14.57 -2.12 3.09
CA TYR A 549 15.50 -3.11 2.55
C TYR A 549 16.59 -2.45 1.71
N LEU A 550 16.18 -1.53 0.82
CA LEU A 550 17.07 -0.78 -0.04
C LEU A 550 18.05 0.08 0.77
N SER A 551 17.57 0.81 1.78
CA SER A 551 18.39 1.62 2.70
C SER A 551 19.55 0.82 3.31
N LYS A 552 19.26 -0.38 3.85
CA LYS A 552 20.27 -1.24 4.48
C LYS A 552 21.36 -1.71 3.52
N LEU A 553 21.01 -1.87 2.24
CA LEU A 553 21.94 -2.29 1.19
C LEU A 553 22.75 -1.10 0.67
N PHE A 554 22.11 0.04 0.41
CA PHE A 554 22.77 1.27 -0.04
C PHE A 554 23.83 1.75 0.95
N TYR A 555 23.52 1.82 2.25
CA TYR A 555 24.45 2.27 3.29
C TYR A 555 25.40 1.18 3.79
N ASN A 556 25.42 0.00 3.16
CA ASN A 556 26.28 -1.10 3.60
C ASN A 556 27.77 -0.71 3.64
N PHE A 557 28.22 0.12 2.69
CA PHE A 557 29.62 0.52 2.54
C PHE A 557 30.19 1.29 3.73
N MET A 558 29.33 1.88 4.57
CA MET A 558 29.75 2.66 5.73
C MET A 558 30.38 1.80 6.84
N ASP A 559 30.19 0.47 6.81
CA ASP A 559 30.80 -0.45 7.76
C ASP A 559 32.28 -0.73 7.39
N VAL A 560 33.16 0.14 7.89
CA VAL A 560 34.62 0.02 7.76
C VAL A 560 35.24 -0.57 9.02
N SER A 561 35.66 -1.84 8.96
CA SER A 561 36.44 -2.49 10.02
C SER A 561 37.42 -3.49 9.44
N LYS A 562 38.55 -3.71 10.14
CA LYS A 562 39.65 -4.60 9.71
C LYS A 562 39.54 -6.03 10.25
N ASP A 563 38.62 -6.28 11.18
CA ASP A 563 38.60 -7.55 11.92
C ASP A 563 38.09 -8.74 11.08
N LYS A 564 37.40 -8.46 9.96
CA LYS A 564 36.76 -9.44 9.09
C LYS A 564 36.77 -8.96 7.64
N ALA A 565 36.67 -9.92 6.71
CA ALA A 565 36.43 -9.60 5.32
C ALA A 565 35.11 -8.81 5.16
N LYS A 566 35.07 -7.91 4.19
CA LYS A 566 33.92 -7.05 3.92
C LYS A 566 33.31 -7.36 2.55
N ILE A 567 31.98 -7.36 2.50
CA ILE A 567 31.22 -7.46 1.26
C ILE A 567 30.46 -6.15 1.07
N TYR A 568 30.76 -5.46 -0.03
CA TYR A 568 30.18 -4.18 -0.43
C TYR A 568 29.17 -4.42 -1.56
N PHE A 569 27.95 -3.92 -1.41
CA PHE A 569 26.93 -4.01 -2.45
C PHE A 569 27.00 -2.78 -3.36
N ALA A 570 27.15 -3.00 -4.68
CA ALA A 570 27.28 -1.94 -5.66
C ALA A 570 26.51 -2.28 -6.95
N GLY A 571 25.84 -1.30 -7.55
CA GLY A 571 24.90 -1.51 -8.65
C GLY A 571 23.59 -0.77 -8.41
N ASP A 572 22.85 -0.53 -9.48
CA ASP A 572 21.51 0.05 -9.42
C ASP A 572 20.55 -0.76 -8.52
N SER A 573 20.79 -2.07 -8.39
CA SER A 573 20.04 -2.98 -7.53
C SER A 573 20.17 -2.67 -6.03
N TYR A 574 21.09 -1.79 -5.67
CA TYR A 574 21.40 -1.38 -4.30
C TYR A 574 21.39 0.16 -4.17
N SER A 575 20.84 0.88 -5.16
CA SER A 575 20.80 2.34 -5.20
C SER A 575 19.38 2.89 -5.04
N TRP A 576 19.26 4.13 -4.61
CA TRP A 576 17.97 4.84 -4.57
C TRP A 576 17.33 5.05 -5.94
N VAL A 577 18.14 5.03 -7.00
CA VAL A 577 17.73 5.28 -8.39
C VAL A 577 17.92 4.01 -9.22
N GLY A 578 17.31 2.92 -8.80
CA GLY A 578 17.30 1.66 -9.53
C GLY A 578 16.71 1.81 -10.94
N GLY A 579 17.27 1.12 -11.93
CA GLY A 579 16.91 1.32 -13.35
C GLY A 579 17.67 2.45 -14.05
N TRP A 580 18.42 3.27 -13.29
CA TRP A 580 19.26 4.35 -13.80
C TRP A 580 20.74 4.04 -13.59
N VAL A 581 21.58 4.40 -14.56
CA VAL A 581 23.01 4.07 -14.54
C VAL A 581 23.73 4.85 -13.44
N GLU A 582 23.25 6.06 -13.16
CA GLU A 582 23.71 6.90 -12.05
C GLU A 582 23.79 6.13 -10.73
N GLY A 583 22.77 5.33 -10.43
CA GLY A 583 22.73 4.51 -9.21
C GLY A 583 23.85 3.47 -9.12
N ALA A 584 24.19 2.86 -10.26
CA ALA A 584 25.31 1.92 -10.33
C ALA A 584 26.66 2.63 -10.14
N LEU A 585 26.83 3.82 -10.71
CA LEU A 585 28.05 4.63 -10.57
C LEU A 585 28.24 5.12 -9.13
N GLN A 586 27.20 5.68 -8.51
CA GLN A 586 27.22 6.18 -7.13
C GLN A 586 27.58 5.07 -6.13
N THR A 587 26.95 3.91 -6.24
CA THR A 587 27.23 2.79 -5.34
C THR A 587 28.58 2.12 -5.61
N GLY A 588 29.07 2.10 -6.86
CA GLY A 588 30.43 1.69 -7.21
C GLY A 588 31.50 2.62 -6.62
N LEU A 589 31.24 3.93 -6.63
CA LEU A 589 32.06 4.95 -5.98
C LEU A 589 32.04 4.83 -4.45
N ASN A 590 30.88 4.55 -3.86
CA ASN A 590 30.75 4.27 -2.44
C ASN A 590 31.58 3.04 -2.04
N ALA A 591 31.46 1.93 -2.76
CA ALA A 591 32.27 0.74 -2.53
C ALA A 591 33.77 1.02 -2.64
N PHE A 592 34.20 1.75 -3.68
CA PHE A 592 35.60 2.18 -3.82
C PHE A 592 36.09 2.96 -2.60
N SER A 593 35.33 3.96 -2.15
CA SER A 593 35.72 4.77 -0.99
C SER A 593 35.87 3.93 0.28
N ALA A 594 34.98 2.96 0.50
CA ALA A 594 35.02 2.08 1.66
C ALA A 594 36.23 1.16 1.63
N ILE A 595 36.55 0.60 0.47
CA ILE A 595 37.75 -0.23 0.24
C ILE A 595 39.00 0.60 0.49
N ALA A 596 39.10 1.79 -0.12
CA ALA A 596 40.24 2.69 0.03
C ALA A 596 40.48 3.04 1.50
N THR A 597 39.44 3.42 2.23
CA THR A 597 39.51 3.74 3.66
C THR A 597 39.90 2.53 4.50
N ASN A 598 39.31 1.35 4.25
CA ASN A 598 39.56 0.15 5.05
C ASN A 598 41.00 -0.37 4.89
N MET A 599 41.56 -0.31 3.66
CA MET A 599 42.97 -0.63 3.41
C MET A 599 43.94 0.39 4.06
N GLY A 600 43.44 1.48 4.65
CA GLY A 600 44.25 2.56 5.24
C GLY A 600 44.74 3.60 4.23
N GLY A 601 44.15 3.62 3.04
CA GLY A 601 44.33 4.68 2.06
C GLY A 601 43.77 6.01 2.55
N LYS A 602 44.21 7.10 1.90
CA LYS A 602 43.68 8.46 2.18
C LYS A 602 42.91 8.96 0.96
N LEU A 603 41.65 9.32 1.16
CA LEU A 603 40.84 9.99 0.15
C LEU A 603 41.41 11.39 -0.13
N THR A 604 41.59 11.76 -1.40
CA THR A 604 42.28 13.01 -1.79
C THR A 604 41.45 14.25 -1.43
N ALA A 605 40.14 14.19 -1.63
CA ALA A 605 39.18 15.24 -1.32
C ALA A 605 38.15 14.73 -0.30
N ASN A 606 38.63 14.33 0.88
CA ASN A 606 37.82 13.66 1.91
C ASN A 606 36.56 14.46 2.30
N ASP A 607 36.66 15.78 2.39
CA ASP A 607 35.56 16.68 2.77
C ASP A 607 34.33 16.59 1.85
N TYR A 608 34.51 16.07 0.62
CA TYR A 608 33.42 15.86 -0.35
C TYR A 608 33.07 14.38 -0.52
N SER A 609 33.73 13.49 0.22
CA SER A 609 33.55 12.05 0.07
C SER A 609 32.19 11.58 0.63
N PRO A 610 31.71 10.40 0.21
CA PRO A 610 30.51 9.78 0.76
C PRO A 610 30.52 9.64 2.29
N PHE A 611 31.67 9.40 2.92
CA PHE A 611 31.74 9.23 4.39
C PHE A 611 31.47 10.52 5.18
N GLU A 612 31.82 11.67 4.62
CA GLU A 612 31.60 12.97 5.26
C GLU A 612 30.21 13.55 4.94
N ASN A 613 29.60 13.11 3.83
CA ASN A 613 28.42 13.75 3.23
C ASN A 613 27.18 12.85 3.18
N LEU A 614 27.28 11.58 3.58
CA LEU A 614 26.16 10.67 3.74
C LEU A 614 26.02 10.23 5.18
N ASN A 615 24.76 10.08 5.61
CA ASN A 615 24.40 9.56 6.92
C ASN A 615 23.22 8.59 6.76
N SER A 616 23.36 7.34 7.22
CA SER A 616 22.29 6.33 7.13
C SER A 616 21.06 6.65 7.97
N GLU A 617 21.21 7.58 8.92
CA GLU A 617 20.15 8.00 9.84
C GLU A 617 19.50 9.33 9.44
N SER A 618 19.90 9.93 8.31
CA SER A 618 19.40 11.22 7.84
C SER A 618 17.98 11.16 7.27
N ILE A 619 17.56 10.00 6.74
CA ILE A 619 16.19 9.70 6.34
C ILE A 619 15.87 8.28 6.84
N ARG A 620 14.74 8.13 7.53
CA ARG A 620 14.31 6.86 8.12
C ARG A 620 13.24 6.21 7.25
N TYR A 621 13.49 4.97 6.87
CA TYR A 621 12.59 4.14 6.06
C TYR A 621 11.97 2.99 6.85
N ASP A 622 12.47 2.71 8.06
CA ASP A 622 12.02 1.65 8.97
C ASP A 622 10.98 2.13 10.00
N ASN A 623 10.63 3.41 10.01
CA ASN A 623 9.64 3.95 10.94
C ASN A 623 8.24 3.37 10.63
N PRO A 624 7.48 2.87 11.60
CA PRO A 624 6.12 2.42 11.33
C PRO A 624 5.26 3.54 10.72
N SER A 625 4.52 3.24 9.65
CA SER A 625 3.50 4.14 9.08
C SER A 625 2.26 4.12 9.99
N TRP A 626 2.39 4.70 11.19
CA TRP A 626 1.22 4.96 12.03
C TRP A 626 0.46 6.14 11.43
N ASN A 627 -0.85 6.00 11.27
CA ASN A 627 -1.74 7.13 10.97
C ASN A 627 -1.77 8.22 12.08
N ASP A 628 -1.05 8.04 13.20
CA ASP A 628 -1.05 8.97 14.33
C ASP A 628 0.32 9.49 14.81
N ALA A 629 1.45 9.11 14.18
CA ALA A 629 2.77 9.49 14.71
C ALA A 629 3.86 9.61 13.64
N VAL A 630 3.89 10.75 12.94
CA VAL A 630 5.03 11.67 12.67
C VAL A 630 4.60 12.55 11.50
N ILE A 631 3.88 13.63 11.80
CA ILE A 631 3.69 14.75 10.88
C ILE A 631 4.35 15.94 11.56
N SER A 632 5.58 16.24 11.18
CA SER A 632 6.21 17.49 11.61
C SER A 632 5.45 18.64 10.95
N PHE A 633 4.71 19.40 11.74
CA PHE A 633 4.10 20.64 11.26
C PHE A 633 5.13 21.76 11.37
N GLY A 634 5.56 22.24 10.22
CA GLY A 634 6.55 23.28 9.96
C GLY A 634 6.54 23.54 8.45
N PRO A 635 6.94 24.70 7.92
CA PRO A 635 6.87 24.98 6.48
C PRO A 635 7.99 24.28 5.69
N TYR A 636 8.65 23.29 6.28
CA TYR A 636 9.73 22.45 5.74
C TYR A 636 9.68 21.10 6.46
N GLY A 637 8.54 20.41 6.36
CA GLY A 637 8.17 19.28 7.18
C GLY A 637 9.14 18.14 6.99
N GLY A 638 9.72 17.61 8.07
CA GLY A 638 10.45 16.36 8.04
C GLY A 638 11.50 16.25 9.12
N SER A 639 11.16 15.52 10.17
CA SER A 639 12.15 14.97 11.07
C SER A 639 12.51 13.57 10.56
N SER A 640 13.77 13.37 10.17
CA SER A 640 14.37 12.07 10.41
C SER A 640 14.41 11.83 11.92
N VAL A 641 14.58 10.58 12.35
CA VAL A 641 15.01 10.16 13.71
C VAL A 641 13.94 9.67 14.66
N HIS A 642 14.33 8.58 15.36
CA HIS A 642 13.90 8.17 16.69
C HIS A 642 12.99 9.19 17.40
N THR A 643 11.70 9.07 17.15
CA THR A 643 10.68 9.53 18.06
C THR A 643 10.82 8.72 19.34
N GLN A 644 11.25 9.36 20.43
CA GLN A 644 10.82 8.91 21.74
C GLN A 644 9.48 9.56 22.01
N PRO A 645 8.36 8.85 21.82
CA PRO A 645 7.04 9.42 22.07
C PRO A 645 6.97 9.86 23.54
N PHE A 646 6.84 11.17 23.76
CA PHE A 646 6.44 11.68 25.07
C PHE A 646 4.92 11.70 25.11
N ASN A 647 4.34 10.54 25.39
CA ASN A 647 2.88 10.32 25.39
C ASN A 647 2.22 10.77 26.71
N GLN A 648 2.81 11.72 27.44
CA GLN A 648 2.19 12.28 28.63
C GLN A 648 1.65 13.68 28.31
N PRO A 649 0.34 13.92 28.45
CA PRO A 649 -0.17 15.29 28.41
C PRO A 649 0.51 16.07 29.54
N LEU A 650 1.14 17.20 29.21
CA LEU A 650 1.59 18.14 30.22
C LEU A 650 0.36 18.55 31.04
N SER A 651 0.47 18.44 32.35
CA SER A 651 -0.59 18.68 33.32
C SER A 651 -0.18 19.81 34.25
N THR A 652 -1.16 20.42 34.92
CA THR A 652 -0.88 21.48 35.90
C THR A 652 0.06 20.91 36.98
N ASN A 653 1.19 21.58 37.20
CA ASN A 653 2.33 21.20 38.06
C ASN A 653 3.40 20.26 37.46
N ASP A 654 3.35 19.91 36.17
CA ASP A 654 4.47 19.20 35.51
C ASP A 654 5.71 20.09 35.37
N SER A 655 6.89 19.47 35.46
CA SER A 655 8.17 20.15 35.27
C SER A 655 8.54 20.15 33.78
N LEU A 656 8.42 21.30 33.12
CA LEU A 656 8.87 21.51 31.74
C LEU A 656 10.18 22.31 31.75
N VAL A 657 11.25 21.76 31.17
CA VAL A 657 12.57 22.41 31.08
C VAL A 657 13.01 22.45 29.63
N LEU A 658 13.29 23.64 29.09
CA LEU A 658 13.81 23.81 27.75
C LEU A 658 15.34 23.77 27.76
N HIS A 659 15.94 23.03 26.83
CA HIS A 659 17.38 23.00 26.58
C HIS A 659 17.71 23.89 25.40
N ILE A 660 18.48 24.95 25.65
CA ILE A 660 18.75 26.03 24.70
C ILE A 660 20.24 26.08 24.38
N GLN A 661 20.54 26.15 23.09
CA GLN A 661 21.85 26.48 22.57
C GLN A 661 21.72 27.76 21.72
N GLY A 662 22.42 28.83 22.09
CA GLY A 662 22.25 30.13 21.43
C GLY A 662 20.79 30.62 21.50
N ASN A 663 20.16 30.81 20.34
CA ASN A 663 18.74 31.14 20.19
C ASN A 663 17.87 29.94 19.76
N CYS A 664 18.39 28.71 19.75
CA CYS A 664 17.64 27.52 19.36
C CYS A 664 17.24 26.68 20.58
N ILE A 665 15.98 26.29 20.65
CA ILE A 665 15.48 25.27 21.57
C ILE A 665 15.76 23.91 20.94
N CYS A 666 16.77 23.23 21.47
CA CYS A 666 17.36 22.01 20.91
C CYS A 666 16.86 20.73 21.61
N GLY A 667 16.15 20.88 22.73
CA GLY A 667 15.66 19.77 23.54
C GLY A 667 14.67 20.24 24.59
N VAL A 668 13.89 19.30 25.13
CA VAL A 668 12.94 19.52 26.21
C VAL A 668 13.05 18.39 27.20
N GLU A 669 13.13 18.70 28.48
CA GLU A 669 13.00 17.75 29.57
C GLU A 669 11.61 17.93 30.20
N VAL A 670 10.82 16.86 30.19
CA VAL A 670 9.53 16.82 30.89
C VAL A 670 9.59 15.77 31.99
N ASN A 671 9.27 16.16 33.22
CA ASN A 671 9.27 15.26 34.37
C ASN A 671 10.56 14.42 34.49
N GLN A 672 11.72 15.06 34.25
CA GLN A 672 13.06 14.46 34.29
C GLN A 672 13.39 13.49 33.14
N GLN A 673 12.56 13.44 32.10
CA GLN A 673 12.84 12.72 30.87
C GLN A 673 13.23 13.72 29.76
N LEU A 674 14.51 13.69 29.38
CA LEU A 674 15.05 14.53 28.30
C LEU A 674 14.67 13.97 26.91
N ILE A 675 14.14 14.84 26.06
CA ILE A 675 13.73 14.58 24.67
C ILE A 675 14.44 15.60 23.78
N GLY A 676 15.44 15.14 23.02
CA GLY A 676 16.36 16.03 22.31
C GLY A 676 17.34 16.76 23.24
N GLY A 677 18.45 17.25 22.70
CA GLY A 677 19.48 18.02 23.42
C GLY A 677 20.51 17.18 24.18
N LYS A 678 21.54 17.85 24.72
CA LYS A 678 22.68 17.26 25.45
C LYS A 678 22.88 17.90 26.83
N THR A 679 23.47 17.14 27.75
CA THR A 679 23.99 17.67 29.03
C THR A 679 25.01 18.78 28.78
N GLY A 680 24.77 19.98 29.34
CA GLY A 680 25.63 21.16 29.19
C GLY A 680 24.99 22.34 28.46
N TYR A 681 23.82 22.17 27.84
CA TYR A 681 23.05 23.27 27.24
C TYR A 681 22.42 24.16 28.33
N LYS A 682 22.12 25.42 27.99
CA LYS A 682 21.46 26.35 28.92
C LYS A 682 20.02 25.88 29.13
N THR A 683 19.61 25.71 30.38
CA THR A 683 18.25 25.27 30.70
C THR A 683 17.34 26.43 31.12
N VAL A 684 16.06 26.37 30.75
CA VAL A 684 15.01 27.29 31.22
C VAL A 684 13.85 26.47 31.73
N SER A 685 13.56 26.57 33.03
CA SER A 685 12.42 25.90 33.66
C SER A 685 11.16 26.73 33.50
N ILE A 686 10.09 26.11 33.03
CA ILE A 686 8.75 26.67 32.88
C ILE A 686 7.87 26.09 33.99
N ASN A 687 7.26 26.96 34.80
CA ASN A 687 6.36 26.54 35.87
C ASN A 687 4.92 26.51 35.37
N LEU A 688 4.37 25.32 35.15
CA LEU A 688 2.99 25.11 34.69
C LEU A 688 1.98 25.18 35.85
N ALA A 689 1.95 26.30 36.58
CA ALA A 689 1.11 26.47 37.79
C ALA A 689 -0.40 26.63 37.48
N GLU A 690 -0.73 27.01 36.25
CA GLU A 690 -2.09 27.11 35.72
C GLU A 690 -2.20 26.24 34.45
N PRO A 691 -3.40 25.74 34.08
CA PRO A 691 -3.61 25.06 32.81
C PRO A 691 -3.09 25.94 31.67
N VAL A 692 -2.30 25.37 30.76
CA VAL A 692 -1.93 26.08 29.54
C VAL A 692 -3.16 26.07 28.65
N GLU A 693 -3.69 27.22 28.26
CA GLU A 693 -4.82 27.26 27.30
C GLU A 693 -4.30 27.22 25.87
N HIS A 694 -3.23 27.98 25.62
CA HIS A 694 -2.55 28.09 24.33
C HIS A 694 -1.02 28.11 24.47
N LEU A 695 -0.33 27.38 23.61
CA LEU A 695 1.13 27.37 23.48
C LEU A 695 1.50 27.86 22.08
N LYS A 696 2.41 28.84 21.96
CA LYS A 696 2.90 29.31 20.65
C LYS A 696 4.36 28.95 20.44
N LEU A 697 4.70 28.41 19.29
CA LEU A 697 6.08 28.23 18.85
C LEU A 697 6.44 29.33 17.86
N TYR A 698 7.57 30.00 18.08
CA TYR A 698 8.14 30.96 17.16
C TYR A 698 9.30 30.31 16.43
N VAL A 699 9.10 30.11 15.14
CA VAL A 699 10.01 29.38 14.26
C VAL A 699 10.66 30.36 13.29
N ILE A 700 11.99 30.37 13.22
CA ILE A 700 12.76 31.28 12.37
C ILE A 700 13.76 30.52 11.53
N ASP A 701 14.13 31.06 10.38
CA ASP A 701 15.29 30.62 9.63
C ASP A 701 16.55 31.20 10.29
N SER A 702 17.41 30.33 10.82
CA SER A 702 18.66 30.74 11.45
C SER A 702 19.84 30.58 10.49
N ASP A 703 20.52 31.69 10.21
CA ASP A 703 21.78 31.68 9.45
C ASP A 703 22.89 30.90 10.17
N TYR A 704 22.89 30.92 11.51
CA TYR A 704 23.89 30.22 12.33
C TYR A 704 23.72 28.70 12.23
N TYR A 705 22.49 28.21 12.34
CA TYR A 705 22.18 26.77 12.21
C TYR A 705 21.96 26.32 10.77
N ARG A 706 21.96 27.27 9.81
CA ARG A 706 21.63 27.10 8.39
C ARG A 706 20.33 26.32 8.19
N ALA A 707 19.36 26.58 9.05
CA ALA A 707 18.12 25.83 9.10
C ALA A 707 17.06 26.58 9.88
N THR A 708 15.82 26.15 9.68
CA THR A 708 14.70 26.57 10.49
C THR A 708 14.82 25.98 11.90
N ILE A 709 14.68 26.82 12.91
CA ILE A 709 14.78 26.44 14.32
C ILE A 709 13.55 26.93 15.10
N VAL A 710 13.26 26.26 16.21
CA VAL A 710 12.36 26.80 17.24
C VAL A 710 13.17 27.80 18.06
N ASN A 711 12.89 29.08 17.85
CA ASN A 711 13.62 30.19 18.47
C ASN A 711 13.14 30.48 19.89
N CYS A 712 11.82 30.55 20.06
CA CYS A 712 11.19 30.68 21.37
C CYS A 712 9.82 30.05 21.42
N ILE A 713 9.33 29.82 22.63
CA ILE A 713 8.00 29.28 22.93
C ILE A 713 7.30 30.28 23.84
N GLU A 714 6.04 30.59 23.56
CA GLU A 714 5.16 31.34 24.45
C GLU A 714 4.18 30.39 25.13
N VAL A 715 4.14 30.43 26.46
CA VAL A 715 3.23 29.65 27.28
C VAL A 715 2.49 30.62 28.18
N ASN A 716 1.15 30.65 28.11
CA ASN A 716 0.30 31.56 28.89
C ASN A 716 0.70 33.06 28.78
N GLY A 717 1.18 33.47 27.61
CA GLY A 717 1.59 34.85 27.33
C GLY A 717 3.00 35.23 27.79
N GLU A 718 3.75 34.31 28.43
CA GLU A 718 5.17 34.48 28.73
C GLU A 718 6.04 33.79 27.68
N ILE A 719 7.12 34.45 27.24
CA ILE A 719 8.03 33.93 26.21
C ILE A 719 9.30 33.37 26.84
N TYR A 720 9.66 32.15 26.42
CA TYR A 720 10.83 31.40 26.85
C TYR A 720 11.72 31.05 25.65
N GLY A 721 13.03 31.24 25.76
CA GLY A 721 13.98 31.02 24.64
C GLY A 721 14.65 32.31 24.15
N GLY A 722 14.80 32.43 22.84
CA GLY A 722 15.17 33.68 22.16
C GLY A 722 14.05 34.74 22.20
N LYS A 723 14.22 35.82 21.42
CA LYS A 723 13.17 36.84 21.25
C LYS A 723 12.38 36.55 19.97
N PRO A 724 11.04 36.71 19.95
CA PRO A 724 10.27 36.64 18.72
C PRO A 724 10.84 37.61 17.69
N GLU A 725 11.07 37.13 16.47
CA GLU A 725 11.58 37.94 15.36
C GLU A 725 10.44 38.33 14.42
N GLU A 726 10.56 39.51 13.80
CA GLU A 726 9.61 39.96 12.80
C GLU A 726 9.69 39.06 11.56
N GLY A 727 8.57 38.43 11.18
CA GLY A 727 8.54 37.42 10.11
C GLY A 727 8.70 35.96 10.58
N ALA A 728 8.84 35.72 11.89
CA ALA A 728 8.81 34.37 12.44
C ALA A 728 7.46 33.68 12.14
N LEU A 729 7.53 32.39 11.82
CA LEU A 729 6.34 31.55 11.70
C LEU A 729 5.87 31.18 13.10
N VAL A 730 4.60 31.49 13.37
CA VAL A 730 4.00 31.28 14.69
C VAL A 730 3.00 30.13 14.61
N TYR A 731 3.27 29.07 15.38
CA TYR A 731 2.35 27.95 15.53
C TYR A 731 1.65 28.08 16.88
N GLU A 732 0.37 28.46 16.89
CA GLU A 732 -0.44 28.54 18.11
C GLU A 732 -1.25 27.25 18.29
N MET A 733 -1.19 26.67 19.47
CA MET A 733 -1.75 25.35 19.76
C MET A 733 -2.67 25.41 20.97
N SER A 734 -3.80 24.71 20.92
CA SER A 734 -4.63 24.45 22.12
C SER A 734 -4.09 23.24 22.88
N PHE A 735 -4.02 23.35 24.20
CA PHE A 735 -3.45 22.31 25.07
C PHE A 735 -4.30 21.04 25.24
N LEU A 736 -5.44 20.97 24.55
CA LEU A 736 -6.32 19.79 24.50
C LEU A 736 -5.82 18.72 23.51
N SER A 737 -4.74 18.97 22.77
CA SER A 737 -4.14 18.04 21.80
C SER A 737 -2.89 17.34 22.36
N HIS A 738 -2.67 16.06 22.03
CA HIS A 738 -1.40 15.39 22.33
C HIS A 738 -0.24 16.05 21.56
N MET A 739 0.83 16.40 22.27
CA MET A 739 2.07 16.93 21.67
C MET A 739 3.11 15.81 21.62
N TYR A 740 3.65 15.55 20.44
CA TYR A 740 4.76 14.61 20.29
C TYR A 740 6.05 15.37 20.05
N PHE A 741 7.13 14.95 20.72
CA PHE A 741 8.46 15.51 20.54
C PHE A 741 9.34 14.50 19.79
N SER A 742 9.94 14.89 18.66
CA SER A 742 10.89 14.08 17.91
C SER A 742 12.28 14.72 17.93
N ASN A 743 13.34 13.91 17.96
CA ASN A 743 14.68 14.42 17.62
C ASN A 743 14.82 14.49 16.09
N ILE A 744 15.82 15.21 15.56
CA ILE A 744 16.19 15.21 14.13
C ILE A 744 17.72 15.06 14.01
N ASN A 745 18.17 14.20 13.10
CA ASN A 745 19.59 13.89 12.88
C ASN A 745 20.03 14.76 11.71
N GLY A 746 21.20 15.37 11.86
CA GLY A 746 21.81 16.16 10.81
C GLY A 746 22.29 15.31 9.63
N LEU A 747 22.38 15.96 8.47
CA LEU A 747 22.80 15.36 7.19
C LEU A 747 24.19 14.73 7.18
N THR A 748 25.13 15.26 7.97
CA THR A 748 26.56 14.86 7.98
C THR A 748 26.98 14.18 9.29
N GLY A 749 26.03 13.86 10.17
CA GLY A 749 26.32 13.36 11.52
C GLY A 749 26.68 14.44 12.54
N ASP A 750 26.83 15.71 12.13
CA ASP A 750 26.90 16.85 13.05
C ASP A 750 25.57 17.03 13.78
N ALA A 751 25.63 16.92 15.11
CA ALA A 751 24.47 17.07 15.98
C ALA A 751 24.04 18.54 16.03
N VAL A 752 23.07 18.92 15.22
CA VAL A 752 22.10 19.91 15.67
C VAL A 752 20.95 19.11 16.24
N ASP A 753 20.96 18.88 17.55
CA ASP A 753 19.79 18.31 18.22
C ASP A 753 18.63 19.29 17.97
N ARG A 754 17.60 18.84 17.28
CA ARG A 754 16.42 19.66 16.96
C ARG A 754 15.18 18.98 17.49
N LEU A 755 14.28 19.79 18.00
CA LEU A 755 13.01 19.36 18.54
C LEU A 755 11.93 19.54 17.47
N GLY A 756 11.38 18.43 16.98
CA GLY A 756 10.21 18.41 16.10
C GLY A 756 8.92 18.22 16.91
N PHE A 757 7.81 18.71 16.39
CA PHE A 757 6.48 18.59 17.00
C PHE A 757 5.48 17.96 16.02
N SER A 758 4.61 17.06 16.48
CA SER A 758 3.43 16.61 15.71
C SER A 758 2.12 16.77 16.49
N PHE A 759 1.01 16.94 15.76
CA PHE A 759 -0.31 17.30 16.28
C PHE A 759 -1.41 16.39 15.72
N SER A 760 -2.57 16.37 16.38
CA SER A 760 -3.75 15.56 16.01
C SER A 760 -4.79 16.31 15.18
N GLU A 761 -4.67 17.63 15.02
CA GLU A 761 -5.56 18.47 14.20
C GLU A 761 -4.76 19.53 13.39
N PRO A 762 -5.20 19.89 12.17
CA PRO A 762 -4.54 20.93 11.38
C PRO A 762 -4.77 22.33 11.96
N VAL A 763 -3.70 23.10 12.17
CA VAL A 763 -3.76 24.52 12.55
C VAL A 763 -3.57 25.38 11.31
N LEU A 764 -4.63 26.03 10.83
CA LEU A 764 -4.53 27.13 9.87
C LEU A 764 -5.44 28.29 10.29
N GLU A 765 -4.88 29.27 11.01
CA GLU A 765 -5.32 30.66 10.89
C GLU A 765 -4.16 31.51 10.38
N LYS A 766 -4.22 31.89 9.10
CA LYS A 766 -3.43 33.04 8.61
C LYS A 766 -4.07 34.30 9.19
N LYS A 767 -3.50 34.85 10.26
CA LYS A 767 -3.75 36.27 10.59
C LYS A 767 -3.14 37.13 9.49
N SER A 768 -3.99 37.71 8.65
CA SER A 768 -3.57 38.85 7.84
C SER A 768 -3.16 39.97 8.81
N THR A 769 -1.89 40.36 8.80
CA THR A 769 -1.46 41.57 9.47
C THR A 769 -2.14 42.76 8.80
N SER A 770 -3.00 43.42 9.57
CA SER A 770 -3.71 44.61 9.15
C SER A 770 -2.73 45.77 9.01
N GLU A 771 -2.31 46.07 7.78
CA GLU A 771 -1.76 47.38 7.45
C GLU A 771 -1.94 47.66 5.95
N THR A 772 -3.19 47.85 5.52
CA THR A 772 -3.59 48.66 4.34
C THR A 772 -5.12 48.69 4.11
N ALA A 773 -5.95 48.63 5.16
CA ALA A 773 -7.38 48.92 5.03
C ALA A 773 -7.65 50.42 5.28
N ASN A 774 -7.24 51.27 4.35
CA ASN A 774 -7.70 52.65 4.25
C ASN A 774 -7.69 53.10 2.79
N LYS A 775 -8.67 52.60 2.03
CA LYS A 775 -9.34 53.20 0.86
C LYS A 775 -9.97 52.07 0.05
N VAL A 776 -11.27 51.88 0.20
CA VAL A 776 -12.28 52.18 -0.82
C VAL A 776 -13.60 51.79 -0.16
N SER A 777 -14.20 52.79 0.46
CA SER A 777 -15.62 52.83 0.73
C SER A 777 -16.41 52.82 -0.59
N ASN A 778 -17.65 52.34 -0.49
CA ASN A 778 -18.72 52.42 -1.47
C ASN A 778 -18.69 51.35 -2.58
N LEU A 779 -19.48 50.29 -2.39
CA LEU A 779 -20.77 50.18 -3.10
C LEU A 779 -21.56 48.95 -2.63
N SER A 780 -22.83 49.21 -2.32
CA SER A 780 -23.99 48.31 -2.28
C SER A 780 -24.04 47.17 -1.26
N GLN A 781 -24.43 47.52 -0.03
CA GLN A 781 -25.59 46.87 0.58
C GLN A 781 -26.85 47.37 -0.14
N LEU A 782 -27.66 46.47 -0.71
CA LEU A 782 -29.12 46.53 -0.67
C LEU A 782 -29.75 45.29 -1.32
N ALA A 783 -30.68 44.71 -0.57
CA ALA A 783 -31.84 43.93 -1.00
C ALA A 783 -31.66 42.42 -1.30
N THR A 784 -31.72 41.66 -0.21
CA THR A 784 -32.51 40.42 -0.12
C THR A 784 -34.00 40.70 -0.37
N TYR A 785 -34.72 39.66 -0.83
CA TYR A 785 -36.19 39.43 -0.82
C TYR A 785 -36.99 39.55 -2.14
N SER A 786 -37.30 38.35 -2.68
CA SER A 786 -38.66 37.85 -2.98
C SER A 786 -39.12 37.70 -4.44
N PHE A 787 -39.94 36.65 -4.59
CA PHE A 787 -41.07 36.42 -5.52
C PHE A 787 -40.87 35.56 -6.78
N LEU A 788 -41.38 34.32 -6.65
CA LEU A 788 -42.27 33.54 -7.53
C LEU A 788 -42.34 33.81 -9.05
N LEU A 789 -42.45 32.66 -9.76
CA LEU A 789 -43.15 32.41 -11.02
C LEU A 789 -42.53 32.98 -12.31
N ILE A 790 -42.18 32.09 -13.25
CA ILE A 790 -42.78 32.07 -14.60
C ILE A 790 -42.58 30.70 -15.26
N MET A 791 -43.67 30.30 -15.90
CA MET A 791 -43.97 29.11 -16.68
C MET A 791 -43.41 29.14 -18.11
N CYS A 792 -43.20 27.93 -18.65
CA CYS A 792 -43.48 27.48 -20.02
C CYS A 792 -42.57 27.82 -21.22
N PHE A 793 -42.51 26.81 -22.11
CA PHE A 793 -42.03 26.73 -23.51
C PHE A 793 -40.50 26.56 -23.66
N PHE A 794 -40.01 25.42 -24.16
CA PHE A 794 -40.21 24.96 -25.55
C PHE A 794 -40.52 23.46 -25.72
N SER A 795 -41.30 23.20 -26.77
CA SER A 795 -41.75 21.90 -27.23
C SER A 795 -41.38 21.70 -28.71
N LEU A 796 -41.10 20.43 -29.09
CA LEU A 796 -41.36 19.76 -30.38
C LEU A 796 -40.32 19.82 -31.53
N LEU A 797 -39.88 18.62 -31.93
CA LEU A 797 -39.97 17.95 -33.25
C LEU A 797 -39.35 16.52 -33.09
N SER A 798 -40.09 15.42 -32.90
CA SER A 798 -40.88 14.59 -33.84
C SER A 798 -40.12 14.06 -35.08
N CYS A 799 -39.86 12.75 -35.15
CA CYS A 799 -40.44 11.85 -36.15
C CYS A 799 -40.35 10.35 -35.76
N LYS A 800 -41.38 9.62 -36.19
CA LYS A 800 -41.78 8.22 -35.93
C LYS A 800 -41.27 7.28 -37.02
N GLU A 801 -41.13 5.99 -36.68
CA GLU A 801 -41.62 4.76 -37.38
C GLU A 801 -41.00 3.54 -36.67
N GLU A 802 -41.56 2.34 -36.53
CA GLU A 802 -42.90 1.74 -36.62
C GLU A 802 -42.81 0.35 -35.95
N LYS A 803 -43.90 -0.13 -35.31
CA LYS A 803 -43.97 -1.43 -34.62
C LYS A 803 -44.20 -2.60 -35.58
N LYS A 804 -43.72 -3.80 -35.21
CA LYS A 804 -44.40 -5.07 -35.53
C LYS A 804 -44.56 -5.93 -34.27
N GLU A 805 -45.82 -6.20 -33.93
CA GLU A 805 -46.30 -7.22 -33.00
C GLU A 805 -46.68 -8.49 -33.79
N GLU A 806 -46.36 -9.67 -33.26
CA GLU A 806 -47.15 -10.88 -33.47
C GLU A 806 -47.31 -11.62 -32.12
N ALA A 807 -48.53 -12.04 -31.85
CA ALA A 807 -48.98 -12.86 -30.73
C ALA A 807 -49.83 -14.03 -31.30
N PRO A 808 -50.57 -14.82 -30.50
CA PRO A 808 -50.17 -15.97 -29.69
C PRO A 808 -50.88 -17.28 -30.15
N ILE A 809 -50.41 -18.47 -29.76
CA ILE A 809 -51.21 -19.72 -29.91
C ILE A 809 -51.15 -20.59 -28.64
N LYS A 810 -52.35 -20.93 -28.16
CA LYS A 810 -52.70 -21.89 -27.09
C LYS A 810 -52.71 -23.33 -27.64
N GLU A 811 -52.37 -24.34 -26.82
CA GLU A 811 -53.36 -25.32 -26.32
C GLU A 811 -52.75 -26.41 -25.40
N THR A 812 -53.41 -26.53 -24.24
CA THR A 812 -53.65 -27.69 -23.35
C THR A 812 -52.94 -29.04 -23.57
N LYS A 813 -52.38 -29.58 -22.48
CA LYS A 813 -52.69 -30.92 -21.92
C LYS A 813 -52.05 -31.13 -20.53
N LYS A 814 -52.84 -31.65 -19.59
CA LYS A 814 -52.43 -32.39 -18.37
C LYS A 814 -53.29 -33.67 -18.36
N PRO A 815 -52.99 -34.71 -17.56
CA PRO A 815 -51.71 -35.14 -16.97
C PRO A 815 -51.47 -36.66 -17.20
N THR A 816 -50.22 -37.16 -17.10
CA THR A 816 -49.96 -38.51 -16.53
C THR A 816 -48.47 -38.80 -16.34
N THR A 817 -48.18 -39.19 -15.09
CA THR A 817 -47.18 -40.18 -14.60
C THR A 817 -45.68 -39.91 -14.71
N GLU A 818 -45.11 -39.82 -13.50
CA GLU A 818 -43.77 -40.25 -13.09
C GLU A 818 -42.57 -39.66 -13.84
N GLN A 819 -42.07 -38.53 -13.33
CA GLN A 819 -40.66 -38.21 -13.40
C GLN A 819 -40.13 -37.89 -12.01
N SER A 820 -39.00 -38.53 -11.71
CA SER A 820 -38.20 -38.52 -10.50
C SER A 820 -37.94 -37.14 -9.92
N ASN A 821 -37.95 -37.07 -8.59
CA ASN A 821 -37.32 -35.98 -7.82
C ASN A 821 -35.82 -35.90 -8.19
N GLU A 822 -35.45 -35.02 -9.11
CA GLU A 822 -34.09 -34.48 -9.18
C GLU A 822 -34.05 -33.21 -8.32
N ASN A 823 -33.37 -33.28 -7.17
CA ASN A 823 -33.07 -32.13 -6.34
C ASN A 823 -32.14 -31.17 -7.13
N MET A 824 -32.68 -30.06 -7.65
CA MET A 824 -31.85 -28.92 -8.03
C MET A 824 -31.24 -28.32 -6.74
N GLY A 825 -29.91 -28.38 -6.59
CA GLY A 825 -29.20 -27.84 -5.43
C GLY A 825 -29.37 -26.32 -5.26
N ILE A 826 -29.22 -25.84 -4.03
CA ILE A 826 -29.20 -24.42 -3.65
C ILE A 826 -27.84 -23.83 -4.06
N LYS A 827 -27.86 -22.83 -4.93
CA LYS A 827 -26.67 -22.08 -5.36
C LYS A 827 -26.37 -20.96 -4.36
N PRO A 828 -25.17 -20.91 -3.75
CA PRO A 828 -24.76 -19.77 -2.94
C PRO A 828 -24.80 -18.46 -3.73
N GLN A 829 -25.52 -17.46 -3.22
CA GLN A 829 -25.61 -16.14 -3.83
C GLN A 829 -24.47 -15.26 -3.36
N HIS A 830 -23.83 -14.54 -4.28
CA HIS A 830 -22.89 -13.49 -3.91
C HIS A 830 -23.61 -12.37 -3.15
N PHE A 831 -22.88 -11.73 -2.24
CA PHE A 831 -23.34 -10.51 -1.61
C PHE A 831 -23.18 -9.37 -2.61
N SER A 832 -24.26 -8.98 -3.28
CA SER A 832 -24.24 -7.91 -4.29
C SER A 832 -25.23 -6.82 -3.91
N ILE A 833 -24.82 -5.57 -4.05
CA ILE A 833 -25.65 -4.40 -3.79
C ILE A 833 -26.84 -4.44 -4.77
N TYR A 834 -28.05 -4.56 -4.22
CA TYR A 834 -29.24 -4.78 -5.04
C TYR A 834 -29.68 -3.57 -5.88
N LYS A 835 -29.21 -2.37 -5.55
CA LYS A 835 -29.54 -1.12 -6.25
C LYS A 835 -28.26 -0.36 -6.57
N GLU A 836 -27.98 -0.20 -7.86
CA GLU A 836 -26.81 0.53 -8.35
C GLU A 836 -26.79 2.01 -7.90
N GLU A 837 -27.95 2.59 -7.58
CA GLU A 837 -28.08 3.98 -7.07
C GLU A 837 -28.08 4.10 -5.53
N SER A 838 -27.77 3.03 -4.79
CA SER A 838 -27.77 3.06 -3.31
C SER A 838 -26.51 3.74 -2.76
N GLU A 839 -26.65 4.60 -1.73
CA GLU A 839 -25.51 5.16 -0.97
C GLU A 839 -24.75 4.12 -0.10
N PHE A 840 -25.11 2.84 -0.20
CA PHE A 840 -24.49 1.74 0.52
C PHE A 840 -23.48 1.04 -0.41
N HIS A 841 -22.23 0.95 0.02
CA HIS A 841 -21.17 0.24 -0.70
C HIS A 841 -20.73 -1.00 0.08
N PHE A 842 -20.37 -2.07 -0.64
CA PHE A 842 -19.78 -3.25 -0.04
C PHE A 842 -18.83 -3.96 -1.03
N PRO A 843 -17.60 -4.31 -0.62
CA PRO A 843 -16.97 -3.83 0.61
C PRO A 843 -16.85 -2.29 0.56
N GLU A 844 -17.11 -1.62 1.69
CA GLU A 844 -16.85 -0.19 1.83
C GLU A 844 -15.34 0.03 1.99
N ASP A 845 -14.85 1.16 1.51
CA ASP A 845 -13.45 1.56 1.65
C ASP A 845 -13.07 1.56 3.14
N SER A 846 -12.03 0.79 3.48
CA SER A 846 -11.50 0.69 4.84
C SER A 846 -11.16 2.05 5.45
N THR A 847 -10.72 3.01 4.62
CA THR A 847 -10.38 4.38 5.02
C THR A 847 -11.61 5.12 5.52
N LYS A 848 -12.76 4.99 4.84
CA LYS A 848 -14.02 5.60 5.27
C LYS A 848 -14.53 4.96 6.56
N ILE A 849 -14.41 3.64 6.71
CA ILE A 849 -14.80 2.98 7.96
C ILE A 849 -13.91 3.48 9.12
N TYR A 850 -12.61 3.60 8.92
CA TYR A 850 -11.69 4.14 9.93
C TYR A 850 -11.93 5.64 10.20
N GLU A 851 -12.34 6.42 9.20
CA GLU A 851 -12.79 7.81 9.37
C GLU A 851 -14.05 7.87 10.24
N TRP A 852 -15.06 7.03 9.98
CA TRP A 852 -16.26 6.95 10.82
C TRP A 852 -15.90 6.57 12.25
N LEU A 853 -14.91 5.69 12.44
CA LEU A 853 -14.42 5.32 13.76
C LEU A 853 -13.67 6.47 14.45
N ALA A 854 -12.82 7.21 13.74
CA ALA A 854 -12.10 8.35 14.29
C ALA A 854 -13.07 9.45 14.74
N ASN A 855 -14.09 9.73 13.92
CA ASN A 855 -15.10 10.75 14.16
C ASN A 855 -16.24 10.30 15.10
N ARG A 856 -16.23 9.04 15.55
CA ARG A 856 -17.37 8.41 16.25
C ARG A 856 -18.70 8.60 15.48
N ASP A 857 -18.64 8.52 14.15
CA ASP A 857 -19.78 8.68 13.25
C ASP A 857 -20.71 7.46 13.31
N THR A 858 -21.46 7.40 14.41
CA THR A 858 -22.46 6.36 14.65
C THR A 858 -23.61 6.41 13.66
N LEU A 859 -23.81 7.53 12.95
CA LEU A 859 -24.79 7.65 11.87
C LEU A 859 -24.37 6.78 10.70
N LYS A 860 -23.16 7.00 10.15
CA LYS A 860 -22.65 6.25 9.00
C LYS A 860 -22.44 4.77 9.32
N ILE A 861 -21.89 4.45 10.50
CA ILE A 861 -21.74 3.05 10.96
C ILE A 861 -23.08 2.33 11.00
N THR A 862 -24.14 2.99 11.49
CA THR A 862 -25.47 2.37 11.59
C THR A 862 -26.17 2.28 10.24
N GLN A 863 -25.99 3.26 9.36
CA GLN A 863 -26.48 3.19 7.97
C GLN A 863 -25.82 2.04 7.20
N HIS A 864 -24.49 1.88 7.34
CA HIS A 864 -23.74 0.77 6.74
C HIS A 864 -24.26 -0.58 7.22
N ALA A 865 -24.43 -0.74 8.55
CA ALA A 865 -25.03 -1.94 9.11
C ALA A 865 -26.42 -2.23 8.53
N TRP A 866 -27.31 -1.23 8.45
CA TRP A 866 -28.62 -1.46 7.83
C TRP A 866 -28.55 -1.88 6.36
N GLY A 867 -27.63 -1.34 5.58
CA GLY A 867 -27.42 -1.77 4.20
C GLY A 867 -26.94 -3.23 4.10
N ILE A 868 -26.12 -3.69 5.06
CA ILE A 868 -25.76 -5.10 5.19
C ILE A 868 -27.01 -5.95 5.42
N TRP A 869 -27.87 -5.58 6.38
CA TRP A 869 -29.11 -6.32 6.68
C TRP A 869 -30.09 -6.34 5.51
N GLU A 870 -30.26 -5.23 4.79
CA GLU A 870 -31.12 -5.13 3.61
C GLU A 870 -30.71 -6.16 2.56
N ASN A 871 -29.42 -6.27 2.26
CA ASN A 871 -28.92 -7.17 1.22
C ASN A 871 -28.89 -8.64 1.69
N LEU A 872 -28.57 -8.92 2.97
CA LEU A 872 -28.63 -10.28 3.52
C LEU A 872 -30.07 -10.84 3.55
N THR A 873 -31.04 -10.00 3.91
CA THR A 873 -32.45 -10.39 4.08
C THR A 873 -33.30 -10.15 2.84
N ARG A 874 -32.66 -10.01 1.67
CA ARG A 874 -33.34 -10.06 0.40
C ARG A 874 -33.72 -11.50 0.05
N LYS A 875 -34.96 -11.69 -0.41
CA LYS A 875 -35.39 -12.97 -0.97
C LYS A 875 -34.74 -13.21 -2.34
N THR A 876 -34.22 -14.41 -2.53
CA THR A 876 -33.65 -14.89 -3.79
C THR A 876 -34.77 -15.47 -4.68
N ASN A 877 -34.43 -15.85 -5.91
CA ASN A 877 -35.33 -16.63 -6.77
C ASN A 877 -35.31 -18.14 -6.47
N GLN A 878 -34.59 -18.58 -5.43
CA GLN A 878 -34.42 -19.99 -5.08
C GLN A 878 -35.44 -20.39 -4.01
N THR A 879 -35.95 -21.61 -4.14
CA THR A 879 -36.90 -22.20 -3.18
C THR A 879 -36.38 -23.52 -2.66
N TYR A 880 -36.49 -23.77 -1.37
CA TYR A 880 -36.19 -25.06 -0.74
C TYR A 880 -37.37 -25.46 0.16
N ASN A 881 -37.88 -26.68 -0.02
CA ASN A 881 -39.07 -27.21 0.68
C ASN A 881 -40.29 -26.27 0.67
N GLY A 882 -40.45 -25.50 -0.43
CA GLY A 882 -41.56 -24.56 -0.61
C GLY A 882 -41.30 -23.15 -0.08
N ASP A 883 -40.19 -22.91 0.62
CA ASP A 883 -39.81 -21.61 1.17
C ASP A 883 -38.84 -20.89 0.23
N THR A 884 -39.11 -19.61 -0.07
CA THR A 884 -38.15 -18.75 -0.79
C THR A 884 -36.99 -18.38 0.13
N LEU A 885 -35.76 -18.64 -0.31
CA LEU A 885 -34.56 -18.44 0.50
C LEU A 885 -34.11 -16.97 0.52
N TYR A 886 -33.65 -16.51 1.67
CA TYR A 886 -32.89 -15.27 1.82
C TYR A 886 -31.45 -15.45 1.32
N VAL A 887 -30.75 -14.37 0.97
CA VAL A 887 -29.35 -14.43 0.47
C VAL A 887 -28.46 -15.21 1.46
N PHE A 888 -28.52 -14.88 2.75
CA PHE A 888 -27.70 -15.55 3.77
C PHE A 888 -28.02 -17.06 3.92
N GLU A 889 -29.26 -17.48 3.64
CA GLU A 889 -29.68 -18.90 3.74
C GLU A 889 -29.11 -19.75 2.59
N THR A 890 -28.60 -19.12 1.54
CA THR A 890 -27.96 -19.84 0.41
C THR A 890 -26.50 -20.17 0.64
N TRP A 891 -25.88 -19.60 1.67
CA TRP A 891 -24.45 -19.68 1.92
C TRP A 891 -24.00 -21.03 2.52
N MET A 892 -22.73 -21.37 2.28
CA MET A 892 -22.14 -22.63 2.75
C MET A 892 -21.95 -22.58 4.27
N GLY A 893 -22.37 -23.64 4.94
CA GLY A 893 -22.20 -23.84 6.36
C GLY A 893 -20.76 -24.25 6.69
N VAL A 894 -20.28 -23.83 7.86
CA VAL A 894 -18.89 -24.10 8.27
C VAL A 894 -18.56 -25.59 8.44
N ASP A 895 -19.55 -26.43 8.78
CA ASP A 895 -19.36 -27.89 8.83
C ASP A 895 -19.19 -28.50 7.45
N GLU A 896 -19.89 -27.97 6.44
CA GLU A 896 -19.72 -28.37 5.04
C GLU A 896 -18.31 -28.00 4.57
N LEU A 897 -17.85 -26.78 4.87
CA LEU A 897 -16.51 -26.30 4.54
C LEU A 897 -15.41 -27.08 5.28
N ALA A 898 -15.65 -27.48 6.53
CA ALA A 898 -14.74 -28.33 7.29
C ALA A 898 -14.65 -29.73 6.66
N LYS A 899 -15.77 -30.35 6.27
CA LYS A 899 -15.79 -31.64 5.56
C LYS A 899 -15.05 -31.55 4.22
N MET A 900 -15.25 -30.48 3.46
CA MET A 900 -14.51 -30.21 2.21
C MET A 900 -13.01 -30.08 2.46
N SER A 901 -12.62 -29.32 3.49
CA SER A 901 -11.21 -29.18 3.88
C SER A 901 -10.59 -30.52 4.29
N ALA A 902 -11.32 -31.36 5.03
CA ALA A 902 -10.88 -32.70 5.42
C ALA A 902 -10.65 -33.62 4.22
N ALA A 903 -11.43 -33.43 3.15
CA ALA A 903 -11.31 -34.11 1.87
C ALA A 903 -10.25 -33.49 0.94
N GLN A 904 -9.58 -32.42 1.37
CA GLN A 904 -8.67 -31.60 0.55
C GLN A 904 -9.29 -30.99 -0.70
N ASP A 905 -10.61 -30.78 -0.68
CA ASP A 905 -11.31 -30.06 -1.74
C ASP A 905 -11.06 -28.56 -1.60
N ARG A 906 -10.11 -28.04 -2.39
CA ARG A 906 -9.72 -26.63 -2.36
C ARG A 906 -10.70 -25.70 -3.09
N GLU A 907 -11.53 -26.25 -3.98
CA GLU A 907 -12.46 -25.48 -4.81
C GLU A 907 -13.91 -25.57 -4.34
N GLY A 908 -14.22 -26.51 -3.43
CA GLY A 908 -15.57 -26.75 -2.91
C GLY A 908 -16.27 -25.50 -2.38
N GLY A 909 -15.56 -24.63 -1.66
CA GLY A 909 -16.11 -23.37 -1.16
C GLY A 909 -16.35 -22.31 -2.22
N CYS A 910 -15.76 -22.44 -3.42
CA CYS A 910 -15.83 -21.45 -4.49
C CYS A 910 -17.04 -21.70 -5.42
N ASN A 911 -17.34 -22.96 -5.75
CA ASN A 911 -18.23 -23.30 -6.87
C ASN A 911 -19.34 -24.32 -6.55
N GLN A 912 -19.34 -24.92 -5.35
CA GLN A 912 -20.24 -26.04 -5.06
C GLN A 912 -21.69 -25.61 -4.77
N LEU A 913 -22.64 -26.41 -5.27
CA LEU A 913 -24.05 -26.29 -4.92
C LEU A 913 -24.32 -26.98 -3.58
N LYS A 914 -25.09 -26.31 -2.73
CA LYS A 914 -25.55 -26.82 -1.45
C LYS A 914 -26.78 -27.72 -1.67
N THR A 915 -26.89 -28.83 -0.95
CA THR A 915 -27.99 -29.79 -1.13
C THR A 915 -29.22 -29.51 -0.26
N GLU A 916 -29.00 -28.88 0.89
CA GLU A 916 -30.01 -28.59 1.91
C GLU A 916 -29.73 -27.24 2.60
N ARG A 917 -30.48 -26.84 3.63
CA ARG A 917 -30.13 -25.65 4.43
C ARG A 917 -28.95 -25.97 5.36
N THR A 918 -28.28 -24.96 5.91
CA THR A 918 -27.25 -25.21 6.93
C THR A 918 -27.88 -25.87 8.15
N ASP A 919 -27.27 -26.96 8.63
CA ASP A 919 -27.74 -27.72 9.78
C ASP A 919 -27.85 -26.84 11.04
N LEU A 920 -28.95 -27.03 11.77
CA LEU A 920 -29.19 -26.38 13.05
C LEU A 920 -28.33 -27.02 14.15
N GLU A 921 -27.54 -26.21 14.85
CA GLU A 921 -26.73 -26.66 15.99
C GLU A 921 -27.17 -25.98 17.30
N ILE A 922 -26.93 -26.64 18.44
CA ILE A 922 -26.96 -25.97 19.75
C ILE A 922 -25.70 -25.12 19.89
N PRO A 923 -25.80 -23.85 20.31
CA PRO A 923 -24.63 -22.99 20.43
C PRO A 923 -23.51 -23.55 21.32
N LYS A 924 -22.32 -23.75 20.74
CA LYS A 924 -21.16 -24.42 21.38
C LYS A 924 -20.61 -23.69 22.62
N GLN A 925 -20.93 -22.40 22.78
CA GLN A 925 -20.58 -21.60 23.97
C GLN A 925 -21.36 -21.99 25.24
N PHE A 926 -22.57 -22.56 25.12
CA PHE A 926 -23.31 -23.11 26.26
C PHE A 926 -22.64 -24.38 26.82
N PHE A 927 -22.01 -25.18 25.95
CA PHE A 927 -21.22 -26.35 26.35
C PHE A 927 -19.91 -25.99 27.08
N HIS A 928 -19.26 -24.87 26.73
CA HIS A 928 -18.08 -24.40 27.44
C HIS A 928 -18.41 -23.83 28.83
N ALA A 929 -19.58 -23.20 29.01
CA ALA A 929 -20.06 -22.80 30.33
C ALA A 929 -20.37 -24.00 31.25
N GLN A 930 -20.88 -25.11 30.67
CA GLN A 930 -21.19 -26.35 31.38
C GLN A 930 -19.98 -27.12 31.90
N LEU A 931 -18.84 -27.10 31.19
CA LEU A 931 -17.61 -27.82 31.59
C LEU A 931 -16.89 -27.19 32.80
N PHE A 932 -17.13 -25.92 33.10
CA PHE A 932 -16.47 -25.19 34.20
C PHE A 932 -17.38 -24.88 35.40
N ALA A 933 -18.69 -25.05 35.27
CA ALA A 933 -19.64 -24.90 36.37
C ALA A 933 -20.20 -26.27 36.77
N ASN A 934 -19.59 -26.90 37.77
CA ASN A 934 -19.98 -28.22 38.33
C ASN A 934 -21.40 -28.29 38.96
N GLN A 935 -22.31 -27.35 38.68
CA GLN A 935 -23.67 -27.26 39.25
C GLN A 935 -24.71 -26.51 38.38
N ALA A 936 -24.56 -26.39 37.06
CA ALA A 936 -25.65 -25.85 36.25
C ALA A 936 -26.71 -26.94 35.99
N LYS A 937 -27.89 -26.82 36.62
CA LYS A 937 -29.08 -27.59 36.21
C LYS A 937 -29.44 -27.17 34.79
N ILE A 938 -29.54 -28.15 33.88
CA ILE A 938 -30.06 -27.93 32.54
C ILE A 938 -31.54 -27.53 32.69
N ASP A 939 -31.88 -26.33 32.21
CA ASP A 939 -33.27 -25.96 32.01
C ASP A 939 -33.68 -26.31 30.57
N SER A 940 -34.31 -27.48 30.46
CA SER A 940 -34.93 -28.04 29.25
C SER A 940 -36.02 -27.19 28.57
N THR A 941 -36.35 -26.01 29.10
CA THR A 941 -37.44 -25.18 28.57
C THR A 941 -37.03 -24.20 27.47
N PHE A 942 -35.74 -24.09 27.13
CA PHE A 942 -35.26 -23.09 26.17
C PHE A 942 -34.39 -23.64 25.01
N LYS A 943 -34.79 -23.31 23.78
CA LYS A 943 -34.36 -23.99 22.56
C LYS A 943 -33.80 -23.03 21.52
N VAL A 944 -32.72 -22.33 21.90
CA VAL A 944 -31.96 -21.49 20.97
C VAL A 944 -31.05 -22.38 20.13
N LEU A 945 -31.14 -22.23 18.81
CA LEU A 945 -30.29 -22.90 17.84
C LEU A 945 -29.46 -21.87 17.08
N GLU A 946 -28.37 -22.29 16.48
CA GLU A 946 -27.58 -21.46 15.59
C GLU A 946 -27.22 -22.19 14.30
N THR A 947 -26.92 -21.40 13.28
CA THR A 947 -26.20 -21.83 12.08
C THR A 947 -25.00 -20.92 11.92
N VAL A 948 -23.90 -21.39 11.32
CA VAL A 948 -22.79 -20.50 10.94
C VAL A 948 -22.44 -20.73 9.48
N SER A 949 -22.45 -19.66 8.69
CA SER A 949 -22.24 -19.73 7.24
C SER A 949 -21.30 -18.62 6.74
N TYR A 950 -20.57 -18.91 5.67
CA TYR A 950 -19.63 -18.01 5.00
C TYR A 950 -20.17 -17.62 3.62
N ASN A 951 -20.07 -16.34 3.25
CA ASN A 951 -20.36 -15.92 1.88
C ASN A 951 -19.39 -16.59 0.89
N PRO A 952 -19.68 -16.59 -0.43
CA PRO A 952 -18.83 -17.28 -1.40
C PRO A 952 -17.34 -16.91 -1.33
N SER A 953 -17.01 -15.65 -1.07
CA SER A 953 -15.62 -15.20 -0.93
C SER A 953 -14.92 -15.84 0.29
N ALA A 954 -15.55 -15.74 1.47
CA ALA A 954 -15.02 -16.36 2.69
C ALA A 954 -14.98 -17.90 2.60
N ALA A 955 -15.96 -18.53 1.96
CA ALA A 955 -16.02 -19.97 1.76
C ALA A 955 -14.89 -20.45 0.84
N CYS A 956 -14.67 -19.76 -0.29
CA CYS A 956 -13.60 -20.05 -1.23
C CYS A 956 -12.21 -19.91 -0.57
N PHE A 957 -11.99 -18.81 0.15
CA PHE A 957 -10.77 -18.60 0.93
C PHE A 957 -10.53 -19.75 1.91
N ALA A 958 -11.56 -20.17 2.65
CA ALA A 958 -11.43 -21.19 3.68
C ALA A 958 -11.03 -22.56 3.12
N THR A 959 -11.61 -22.96 1.98
CA THR A 959 -11.28 -24.25 1.33
C THR A 959 -9.95 -24.19 0.57
N GLN A 960 -9.63 -23.11 -0.13
CA GLN A 960 -8.34 -22.95 -0.84
C GLN A 960 -7.15 -23.06 0.12
N ASN A 961 -7.29 -22.47 1.31
CA ASN A 961 -6.28 -22.47 2.35
C ASN A 961 -6.42 -23.65 3.32
N LEU A 962 -7.46 -24.49 3.19
CA LEU A 962 -7.71 -25.67 4.05
C LEU A 962 -7.67 -25.35 5.56
N ILE A 963 -8.12 -24.16 5.96
CA ILE A 963 -7.93 -23.61 7.31
C ILE A 963 -8.66 -24.38 8.42
N PHE A 964 -9.60 -25.27 8.07
CA PHE A 964 -10.27 -26.17 9.02
C PHE A 964 -9.45 -27.43 9.36
N ASN A 965 -8.31 -27.69 8.70
CA ASN A 965 -7.44 -28.82 9.03
C ASN A 965 -6.42 -28.44 10.11
N LYS A 966 -6.29 -29.27 11.14
CA LYS A 966 -5.34 -29.00 12.23
C LYS A 966 -3.90 -28.96 11.72
N SER A 967 -3.50 -29.84 10.80
CA SER A 967 -2.15 -29.81 10.22
C SER A 967 -1.78 -28.47 9.60
N VAL A 968 -2.75 -27.80 8.99
CA VAL A 968 -2.57 -26.50 8.33
C VAL A 968 -2.38 -25.41 9.37
N LEU A 969 -3.24 -25.38 10.40
CA LEU A 969 -3.10 -24.43 11.51
C LEU A 969 -1.78 -24.63 12.27
N ASP A 970 -1.36 -25.88 12.49
CA ASP A 970 -0.05 -26.19 13.08
C ASP A 970 1.11 -25.64 12.23
N GLY A 971 0.94 -25.54 10.91
CA GLY A 971 1.92 -24.93 10.00
C GLY A 971 2.10 -23.41 10.20
N TYR A 972 1.10 -22.72 10.74
CA TYR A 972 1.17 -21.30 11.07
C TYR A 972 1.72 -21.04 12.48
N TYR A 973 1.87 -22.08 13.31
CA TYR A 973 2.47 -21.95 14.63
C TYR A 973 3.90 -21.38 14.54
N ARG A 974 4.22 -20.46 15.43
CA ARG A 974 5.57 -19.88 15.57
C ARG A 974 5.98 -19.93 17.03
N LYS A 975 7.03 -20.70 17.34
CA LYS A 975 7.58 -20.78 18.70
C LYS A 975 8.07 -19.40 19.16
N ASP A 976 7.71 -19.03 20.38
CA ASP A 976 8.00 -17.78 21.07
C ASP A 976 7.49 -16.51 20.36
N LYS A 977 6.64 -16.68 19.35
CA LYS A 977 6.00 -15.61 18.56
C LYS A 977 4.50 -15.87 18.44
N ILE A 978 3.80 -14.95 17.79
CA ILE A 978 2.39 -15.08 17.44
C ILE A 978 2.32 -15.62 16.01
N GLY A 979 1.65 -16.75 15.81
CA GLY A 979 1.28 -17.23 14.49
C GLY A 979 -0.03 -16.60 14.03
N LYS A 980 -0.25 -16.49 12.71
CA LYS A 980 -1.48 -15.96 12.13
C LYS A 980 -1.81 -16.75 10.86
N ILE A 981 -3.08 -17.05 10.65
CA ILE A 981 -3.55 -17.48 9.32
C ILE A 981 -3.53 -16.28 8.35
N PRO A 982 -3.54 -16.50 7.03
CA PRO A 982 -3.74 -15.40 6.08
C PRO A 982 -5.04 -14.65 6.38
N ASP A 983 -5.07 -13.38 6.03
CA ASP A 983 -6.27 -12.57 6.20
C ASP A 983 -7.35 -13.00 5.22
N PHE A 984 -8.60 -13.01 5.67
CA PHE A 984 -9.72 -13.18 4.75
C PHE A 984 -9.75 -12.01 3.74
N PRO A 985 -10.30 -12.22 2.53
CA PRO A 985 -10.47 -11.16 1.55
C PRO A 985 -11.44 -10.07 2.04
N ALA A 986 -11.30 -8.84 1.56
CA ALA A 986 -12.05 -7.68 2.06
C ALA A 986 -13.59 -7.80 1.94
N ASP A 987 -14.07 -8.57 0.97
CA ASP A 987 -15.49 -8.86 0.75
C ASP A 987 -16.00 -10.11 1.50
N ALA A 988 -15.19 -10.69 2.40
CA ALA A 988 -15.59 -11.81 3.24
C ALA A 988 -16.67 -11.41 4.26
N ILE A 989 -17.71 -12.24 4.36
CA ILE A 989 -18.79 -12.11 5.35
C ILE A 989 -18.98 -13.44 6.07
N THR A 990 -19.07 -13.38 7.40
CA THR A 990 -19.50 -14.50 8.25
C THR A 990 -20.83 -14.17 8.91
N THR A 991 -21.72 -15.16 8.98
CA THR A 991 -23.04 -15.00 9.59
C THR A 991 -23.24 -16.06 10.67
N LYS A 992 -23.88 -15.65 11.77
CA LYS A 992 -24.29 -16.53 12.86
C LYS A 992 -25.76 -16.28 13.24
N PRO A 993 -26.72 -16.73 12.41
CA PRO A 993 -28.14 -16.71 12.75
C PRO A 993 -28.45 -17.50 14.03
N THR A 994 -29.36 -16.97 14.84
CA THR A 994 -29.83 -17.52 16.12
C THR A 994 -31.34 -17.70 16.05
N TYR A 995 -31.82 -18.92 16.21
CA TYR A 995 -33.22 -19.30 16.03
C TYR A 995 -33.88 -19.75 17.33
N TYR A 996 -35.17 -19.46 17.48
CA TYR A 996 -36.05 -20.03 18.47
C TYR A 996 -36.93 -21.11 17.82
N ALA A 997 -36.84 -22.35 18.31
CA ALA A 997 -37.70 -23.44 17.85
C ALA A 997 -39.01 -23.47 18.66
N GLY A 998 -40.13 -23.22 17.99
CA GLY A 998 -41.44 -23.05 18.62
C GLY A 998 -42.45 -24.11 18.18
N LYS A 999 -43.26 -24.60 19.12
CA LYS A 999 -44.40 -25.49 18.85
C LYS A 999 -45.71 -24.72 19.01
N PRO A 1000 -46.61 -24.76 18.03
CA PRO A 1000 -47.93 -24.19 18.19
C PRO A 1000 -48.71 -24.98 19.26
N ASN A 1001 -49.41 -24.27 20.14
CA ASN A 1001 -50.34 -24.85 21.09
C ASN A 1001 -51.67 -25.23 20.40
N SER A 1002 -52.68 -25.65 21.17
CA SER A 1002 -54.02 -25.98 20.65
C SER A 1002 -54.77 -24.82 19.99
N ASP A 1003 -54.31 -23.59 20.21
CA ASP A 1003 -54.88 -22.36 19.67
C ASP A 1003 -54.04 -21.81 18.51
N ASP A 1004 -53.15 -22.63 17.93
CA ASP A 1004 -52.25 -22.25 16.83
C ASP A 1004 -51.29 -21.09 17.19
N LEU A 1005 -50.95 -20.95 18.48
CA LEU A 1005 -50.03 -19.94 18.99
C LEU A 1005 -48.70 -20.53 19.47
N ILE A 1006 -47.59 -19.89 19.10
CA ILE A 1006 -46.25 -20.16 19.65
C ILE A 1006 -45.91 -19.06 20.67
N ARG A 1007 -45.64 -19.42 21.93
CA ARG A 1007 -45.19 -18.46 22.94
C ARG A 1007 -43.69 -18.18 22.75
N VAL A 1008 -43.33 -16.95 22.44
CA VAL A 1008 -41.94 -16.53 22.21
C VAL A 1008 -41.55 -15.50 23.27
N PRO A 1009 -40.48 -15.72 24.04
CA PRO A 1009 -39.97 -14.70 24.95
C PRO A 1009 -39.23 -13.62 24.17
N VAL A 1010 -39.33 -12.39 24.64
CA VAL A 1010 -38.83 -11.22 23.91
C VAL A 1010 -38.04 -10.33 24.84
N TRP A 1011 -36.96 -9.76 24.31
CA TRP A 1011 -36.01 -8.97 25.09
C TRP A 1011 -36.71 -7.77 25.79
N PRO A 1012 -36.74 -7.72 27.13
CA PRO A 1012 -37.40 -6.63 27.85
C PRO A 1012 -36.51 -5.38 28.00
N GLY A 1013 -35.22 -5.48 27.66
CA GLY A 1013 -34.20 -4.46 27.87
C GLY A 1013 -33.13 -4.87 28.88
N MET A 1014 -32.03 -4.13 28.90
CA MET A 1014 -30.88 -4.42 29.77
C MET A 1014 -31.27 -4.37 31.27
N PRO A 1015 -30.85 -5.35 32.08
CA PRO A 1015 -31.11 -5.35 33.52
C PRO A 1015 -30.25 -4.28 34.22
N ASN A 1016 -30.81 -3.62 35.23
CA ASN A 1016 -30.09 -2.67 36.08
C ASN A 1016 -30.30 -3.03 37.57
N PRO A 1017 -29.24 -3.40 38.33
CA PRO A 1017 -27.85 -3.54 37.88
C PRO A 1017 -27.65 -4.70 36.90
N ALA A 1018 -26.55 -4.68 36.15
CA ALA A 1018 -26.21 -5.74 35.20
C ALA A 1018 -26.09 -7.11 35.89
N LYS A 1019 -26.64 -8.14 35.26
CA LYS A 1019 -26.62 -9.53 35.71
C LYS A 1019 -26.74 -10.48 34.52
N GLU A 1020 -26.48 -11.75 34.75
CA GLU A 1020 -26.93 -12.83 33.86
C GLU A 1020 -28.46 -12.71 33.71
N PHE A 1021 -28.90 -12.65 32.46
CA PHE A 1021 -30.27 -12.31 32.13
C PHE A 1021 -30.67 -12.96 30.80
N GLY A 1022 -30.66 -14.28 30.83
CA GLY A 1022 -31.17 -15.10 29.75
C GLY A 1022 -32.70 -14.96 29.62
N ASN A 1023 -33.18 -15.40 28.49
CA ASN A 1023 -34.59 -15.45 28.11
C ASN A 1023 -35.52 -16.15 29.13
N GLU A 1024 -35.01 -17.07 29.94
CA GLU A 1024 -35.70 -17.72 31.05
C GLU A 1024 -36.03 -16.73 32.18
N ASP A 1025 -35.21 -15.70 32.37
CA ASP A 1025 -35.37 -14.70 33.43
C ASP A 1025 -36.27 -13.53 33.02
N TRP A 1026 -36.50 -13.34 31.71
CA TRP A 1026 -37.20 -12.15 31.21
C TRP A 1026 -38.64 -12.08 31.71
N ASN A 1027 -39.30 -13.23 31.88
CA ASN A 1027 -40.72 -13.32 32.21
C ASN A 1027 -41.59 -12.40 31.31
N PHE A 1028 -41.21 -12.30 30.03
CA PHE A 1028 -41.73 -11.31 29.09
C PHE A 1028 -41.93 -11.94 27.71
N TYR A 1029 -43.17 -11.99 27.22
CA TYR A 1029 -43.55 -12.86 26.10
C TYR A 1029 -44.47 -12.21 25.08
N VAL A 1030 -44.31 -12.60 23.82
CA VAL A 1030 -45.30 -12.44 22.75
C VAL A 1030 -45.83 -13.81 22.34
N PHE A 1031 -46.93 -13.81 21.60
CA PHE A 1031 -47.52 -15.02 21.03
C PHE A 1031 -47.49 -14.90 19.51
N VAL A 1032 -47.03 -15.92 18.80
CA VAL A 1032 -46.92 -15.91 17.35
C VAL A 1032 -48.05 -16.77 16.79
N ASP A 1033 -48.94 -16.13 16.06
CA ASP A 1033 -50.09 -16.73 15.38
C ASP A 1033 -49.64 -17.32 14.03
N ILE A 1034 -49.63 -18.66 13.93
CA ILE A 1034 -49.19 -19.36 12.71
C ILE A 1034 -50.21 -19.24 11.57
N THR A 1035 -51.44 -18.81 11.87
CA THR A 1035 -52.48 -18.57 10.85
C THR A 1035 -52.35 -17.19 10.21
N ASN A 1036 -51.52 -16.31 10.78
CA ASN A 1036 -51.34 -14.92 10.36
C ASN A 1036 -52.64 -14.08 10.39
N GLY A 1037 -53.50 -14.28 11.40
CA GLY A 1037 -54.79 -13.61 11.52
C GLY A 1037 -54.76 -12.21 12.15
N GLN A 1038 -53.60 -11.73 12.62
CA GLN A 1038 -53.48 -10.44 13.29
C GLN A 1038 -53.39 -9.27 12.29
N ALA A 1039 -53.79 -8.07 12.73
CA ALA A 1039 -53.62 -6.86 11.92
C ALA A 1039 -52.13 -6.54 11.68
N LYS A 1040 -51.79 -6.13 10.45
CA LYS A 1040 -50.40 -5.95 9.96
C LYS A 1040 -49.53 -4.98 10.76
N ASP A 1041 -50.11 -3.94 11.37
CA ASP A 1041 -49.39 -2.87 12.09
C ASP A 1041 -49.74 -2.81 13.58
N LYS A 1042 -50.08 -3.97 14.15
CA LYS A 1042 -50.51 -4.07 15.53
C LYS A 1042 -49.37 -3.74 16.49
N LYS A 1043 -49.56 -2.71 17.33
CA LYS A 1043 -48.62 -2.40 18.42
C LYS A 1043 -48.69 -3.47 19.50
N LEU A 1044 -47.62 -4.24 19.63
CA LEU A 1044 -47.53 -5.34 20.59
C LEU A 1044 -47.33 -4.81 22.01
N VAL A 1045 -48.07 -5.40 22.94
CA VAL A 1045 -47.85 -5.21 24.38
C VAL A 1045 -47.51 -6.58 24.96
N PRO A 1046 -46.23 -6.90 25.18
CA PRO A 1046 -45.85 -8.21 25.67
C PRO A 1046 -46.39 -8.49 27.07
N VAL A 1047 -46.64 -9.75 27.35
CA VAL A 1047 -47.13 -10.24 28.64
C VAL A 1047 -46.01 -10.24 29.67
N LYS A 1048 -46.31 -9.78 30.89
CA LYS A 1048 -45.45 -9.96 32.07
C LYS A 1048 -45.95 -11.14 32.92
N GLY A 1049 -45.12 -12.16 33.11
CA GLY A 1049 -45.43 -13.35 33.93
C GLY A 1049 -46.01 -14.53 33.16
N ASN A 1050 -46.39 -15.59 33.89
CA ASN A 1050 -46.64 -16.92 33.32
C ASN A 1050 -48.09 -17.27 33.00
N ASN A 1051 -49.06 -16.53 33.54
CA ASN A 1051 -50.50 -16.81 33.39
C ASN A 1051 -51.26 -15.59 32.85
N PRO A 1052 -51.09 -15.24 31.56
CA PRO A 1052 -51.82 -14.12 30.97
C PRO A 1052 -53.32 -14.42 30.84
N THR A 1053 -54.13 -13.37 30.91
CA THR A 1053 -55.53 -13.39 30.48
C THR A 1053 -55.65 -13.41 28.95
N ASP A 1054 -56.77 -13.91 28.41
CA ASP A 1054 -57.02 -13.91 26.95
C ASP A 1054 -56.86 -12.51 26.32
N LYS A 1055 -57.21 -11.46 27.07
CA LYS A 1055 -57.06 -10.06 26.63
C LYS A 1055 -55.59 -9.63 26.56
N GLU A 1056 -54.74 -10.14 27.44
CA GLU A 1056 -53.30 -9.89 27.43
C GLU A 1056 -52.63 -10.70 26.31
N ILE A 1057 -52.99 -11.98 26.13
CA ILE A 1057 -52.56 -12.80 24.99
C ILE A 1057 -52.92 -12.08 23.68
N ALA A 1058 -54.18 -11.65 23.53
CA ALA A 1058 -54.65 -10.95 22.35
C ALA A 1058 -53.91 -9.64 22.08
N LYS A 1059 -53.35 -8.94 23.08
CA LYS A 1059 -52.52 -7.73 22.85
C LYS A 1059 -51.06 -8.06 22.54
N ALA A 1060 -50.57 -9.19 23.02
CA ALA A 1060 -49.21 -9.66 22.82
C ALA A 1060 -49.04 -10.53 21.57
N THR A 1061 -50.12 -10.85 20.84
CA THR A 1061 -50.08 -11.74 19.68
C THR A 1061 -49.65 -11.00 18.41
N CYS A 1062 -48.63 -11.49 17.70
CA CYS A 1062 -48.17 -11.06 16.38
C CYS A 1062 -48.33 -12.17 15.33
N ASN A 1063 -48.20 -11.83 14.06
CA ASN A 1063 -48.23 -12.80 12.97
C ASN A 1063 -46.90 -13.55 12.84
N LEU A 1064 -46.94 -14.81 12.42
CA LEU A 1064 -45.74 -15.58 12.05
C LEU A 1064 -44.88 -14.88 10.99
N ASN A 1065 -45.51 -14.23 10.00
CA ASN A 1065 -44.85 -13.46 8.95
C ASN A 1065 -44.14 -12.18 9.45
N GLU A 1066 -44.23 -11.85 10.73
CA GLU A 1066 -43.43 -10.80 11.36
C GLU A 1066 -42.04 -11.30 11.80
N PHE A 1067 -41.79 -12.61 11.73
CA PHE A 1067 -40.47 -13.23 11.91
C PHE A 1067 -39.93 -13.76 10.58
N ILE A 1068 -38.61 -13.67 10.39
CA ILE A 1068 -37.93 -14.50 9.39
C ILE A 1068 -37.99 -15.93 9.94
N HIS A 1069 -38.62 -16.84 9.22
CA HIS A 1069 -38.91 -18.19 9.71
C HIS A 1069 -38.89 -19.21 8.57
N TYR A 1070 -38.76 -20.47 8.95
CA TYR A 1070 -38.96 -21.61 8.04
C TYR A 1070 -39.45 -22.82 8.83
N LYS A 1071 -39.88 -23.84 8.09
CA LYS A 1071 -40.33 -25.10 8.67
C LYS A 1071 -39.15 -26.03 8.93
N ILE A 1072 -39.12 -26.62 10.12
CA ILE A 1072 -38.14 -27.64 10.48
C ILE A 1072 -38.32 -28.85 9.57
N ASP A 1073 -37.23 -29.31 8.96
CA ASP A 1073 -37.19 -30.51 8.13
C ASP A 1073 -36.93 -31.77 8.97
N GLN A 1074 -36.73 -32.91 8.29
CA GLN A 1074 -36.54 -34.19 8.96
C GLN A 1074 -35.27 -34.22 9.82
N GLU A 1075 -34.18 -33.65 9.33
CA GLU A 1075 -32.89 -33.65 10.04
C GLU A 1075 -32.91 -32.70 11.22
N GLY A 1076 -33.44 -31.48 11.05
CA GLY A 1076 -33.63 -30.52 12.13
C GLY A 1076 -34.54 -31.04 13.24
N ALA A 1077 -35.62 -31.75 12.89
CA ALA A 1077 -36.52 -32.37 13.87
C ALA A 1077 -35.82 -33.50 14.63
N ALA A 1078 -35.06 -34.35 13.93
CA ALA A 1078 -34.29 -35.43 14.54
C ALA A 1078 -33.19 -34.89 15.47
N TYR A 1079 -32.45 -33.86 15.04
CA TYR A 1079 -31.43 -33.19 15.84
C TYR A 1079 -32.00 -32.62 17.13
N LEU A 1080 -33.09 -31.84 17.02
CA LEU A 1080 -33.77 -31.24 18.17
C LEU A 1080 -34.29 -32.27 19.16
N ASN A 1081 -34.87 -33.37 18.67
CA ASN A 1081 -35.38 -34.44 19.52
C ASN A 1081 -34.27 -35.25 20.20
N LYS A 1082 -33.09 -35.37 19.57
CA LYS A 1082 -31.93 -36.07 20.13
C LYS A 1082 -31.25 -35.30 21.26
N HIS A 1083 -31.36 -33.97 21.23
CA HIS A 1083 -30.75 -33.09 22.22
C HIS A 1083 -31.78 -32.51 23.21
N GLU A 1084 -32.97 -33.11 23.29
CA GLU A 1084 -33.99 -32.82 24.30
C GLU A 1084 -33.72 -33.64 25.58
N ASP A 1085 -33.82 -33.02 26.77
CA ASP A 1085 -33.52 -33.69 28.05
C ASP A 1085 -34.42 -34.92 28.30
N ILE A 1086 -33.79 -36.07 28.57
CA ILE A 1086 -34.42 -37.39 28.73
C ILE A 1086 -35.39 -37.46 29.94
N ASP A 1087 -35.34 -36.51 30.88
CA ASP A 1087 -36.05 -36.58 32.17
C ASP A 1087 -37.35 -35.75 32.28
N THR A 1088 -37.79 -35.03 31.23
CA THR A 1088 -39.08 -34.30 31.30
C THR A 1088 -40.27 -35.15 30.85
N LYS A 1089 -41.11 -35.54 31.82
CA LYS A 1089 -42.27 -36.45 31.68
C LYS A 1089 -43.46 -35.96 30.84
N THR A 1090 -43.29 -34.98 29.95
CA THR A 1090 -44.33 -34.56 29.00
C THR A 1090 -43.72 -34.40 27.62
N SER A 1091 -43.54 -35.54 26.95
CA SER A 1091 -43.13 -35.64 25.56
C SER A 1091 -44.12 -34.91 24.65
N SER A 1092 -43.70 -33.79 24.07
CA SER A 1092 -44.05 -33.51 22.69
C SER A 1092 -42.72 -33.50 21.96
N GLN A 1093 -42.48 -34.40 21.02
CA GLN A 1093 -41.30 -34.37 20.15
C GLN A 1093 -41.51 -33.30 19.07
N PHE A 1094 -40.47 -32.60 18.63
CA PHE A 1094 -40.56 -31.78 17.42
C PHE A 1094 -40.84 -32.67 16.23
N LYS A 1095 -41.68 -32.18 15.32
CA LYS A 1095 -42.01 -32.89 14.08
C LYS A 1095 -41.66 -32.03 12.88
N VAL A 1096 -41.47 -32.69 11.75
CA VAL A 1096 -41.38 -32.03 10.45
C VAL A 1096 -42.57 -31.09 10.27
N GLY A 1097 -42.30 -29.84 9.91
CA GLY A 1097 -43.32 -28.80 9.74
C GLY A 1097 -43.58 -27.92 10.97
N ASP A 1098 -42.97 -28.20 12.12
CA ASP A 1098 -42.88 -27.21 13.21
C ASP A 1098 -42.00 -26.01 12.77
N TYR A 1099 -42.00 -24.90 13.51
CA TYR A 1099 -41.39 -23.65 13.06
C TYR A 1099 -40.11 -23.29 13.83
N VAL A 1100 -39.13 -22.78 13.10
CA VAL A 1100 -37.97 -22.06 13.66
C VAL A 1100 -38.05 -20.60 13.25
N LEU A 1101 -37.87 -19.72 14.25
CA LEU A 1101 -38.00 -18.27 14.12
C LEU A 1101 -36.63 -17.64 14.33
N LEU A 1102 -36.14 -16.84 13.39
CA LEU A 1102 -34.90 -16.09 13.56
C LEU A 1102 -35.12 -15.03 14.64
N VAL A 1103 -34.41 -15.12 15.76
CA VAL A 1103 -34.53 -14.17 16.88
C VAL A 1103 -33.32 -13.25 17.01
N GLY A 1104 -32.17 -13.66 16.47
CA GLY A 1104 -30.99 -12.81 16.38
C GLY A 1104 -30.00 -13.28 15.31
N MET A 1105 -29.03 -12.45 14.94
CA MET A 1105 -27.96 -12.80 14.02
C MET A 1105 -26.75 -11.91 14.24
N HIS A 1106 -25.58 -12.49 14.46
CA HIS A 1106 -24.32 -11.77 14.32
C HIS A 1106 -23.85 -11.81 12.87
N VAL A 1107 -23.29 -10.70 12.41
CA VAL A 1107 -22.64 -10.56 11.12
C VAL A 1107 -21.26 -9.96 11.35
N GLY A 1108 -20.25 -10.58 10.76
CA GLY A 1108 -18.89 -10.03 10.68
C GLY A 1108 -18.53 -9.78 9.22
N THR A 1109 -17.94 -8.63 8.92
CA THR A 1109 -17.40 -8.31 7.58
C THR A 1109 -15.92 -7.92 7.68
N LYS A 1110 -15.10 -8.31 6.70
CA LYS A 1110 -13.64 -8.14 6.75
C LYS A 1110 -13.14 -6.76 6.31
N GLU A 1111 -14.03 -5.85 5.91
CA GLU A 1111 -13.75 -4.53 5.30
C GLU A 1111 -12.67 -3.67 5.99
N ILE A 1112 -12.34 -3.95 7.26
CA ILE A 1112 -11.17 -3.42 7.98
C ILE A 1112 -10.38 -4.56 8.64
N SER A 1113 -9.12 -4.32 9.00
CA SER A 1113 -8.22 -5.36 9.54
C SER A 1113 -8.78 -6.12 10.76
N ASN A 1114 -9.53 -5.45 11.65
CA ASN A 1114 -10.11 -6.06 12.85
C ASN A 1114 -11.53 -6.63 12.66
N TRP A 1115 -12.03 -6.69 11.42
CA TRP A 1115 -13.43 -6.98 11.07
C TRP A 1115 -14.42 -5.96 11.64
N THR A 1116 -15.50 -5.67 10.93
CA THR A 1116 -16.64 -4.94 11.50
C THR A 1116 -17.69 -5.93 12.02
N TRP A 1117 -18.43 -5.55 13.07
CA TRP A 1117 -19.44 -6.42 13.68
C TRP A 1117 -20.79 -5.72 13.84
N GLN A 1118 -21.86 -6.43 13.46
CA GLN A 1118 -23.25 -5.99 13.61
C GLN A 1118 -24.08 -7.13 14.17
N THR A 1119 -25.04 -6.78 15.02
CA THR A 1119 -26.00 -7.72 15.57
C THR A 1119 -27.41 -7.26 15.28
N TYR A 1120 -28.19 -8.14 14.67
CA TYR A 1120 -29.62 -7.93 14.43
C TYR A 1120 -30.42 -8.81 15.38
N TYR A 1121 -31.48 -8.29 15.98
CA TYR A 1121 -32.35 -9.11 16.84
C TYR A 1121 -33.80 -8.68 16.77
N TRP A 1122 -34.70 -9.65 16.87
CA TRP A 1122 -36.13 -9.39 16.80
C TRP A 1122 -36.61 -8.66 18.06
N THR A 1123 -37.47 -7.65 17.88
CA THR A 1123 -38.04 -6.88 18.98
C THR A 1123 -39.51 -6.55 18.73
N TYR A 1124 -40.30 -6.54 19.80
CA TYR A 1124 -41.72 -6.17 19.75
C TYR A 1124 -41.96 -4.66 19.57
N ARG A 1125 -40.88 -3.86 19.55
CA ARG A 1125 -40.89 -2.40 19.39
C ARG A 1125 -39.79 -1.96 18.42
N PRO A 1126 -39.84 -2.38 17.14
CA PRO A 1126 -38.74 -2.20 16.20
C PRO A 1126 -38.42 -0.74 15.87
N ASP A 1127 -39.36 0.18 16.06
CA ASP A 1127 -39.15 1.63 15.86
C ASP A 1127 -38.58 2.35 17.10
N ASN A 1128 -38.50 1.66 18.24
CA ASN A 1128 -37.95 2.20 19.48
C ASN A 1128 -37.38 1.08 20.37
N PRO A 1129 -36.37 0.35 19.89
CA PRO A 1129 -35.81 -0.79 20.61
C PRO A 1129 -35.10 -0.36 21.90
N THR A 1130 -35.00 -1.28 22.85
CA THR A 1130 -34.19 -1.10 24.05
C THR A 1130 -32.71 -1.41 23.77
N SER A 1131 -31.80 -0.99 24.64
CA SER A 1131 -30.37 -1.39 24.58
C SER A 1131 -30.23 -2.92 24.40
N PRO A 1132 -29.32 -3.41 23.53
CA PRO A 1132 -28.17 -2.72 22.95
C PRO A 1132 -28.43 -1.93 21.65
N SER A 1133 -29.69 -1.77 21.25
CA SER A 1133 -30.06 -0.84 20.17
C SER A 1133 -30.68 0.44 20.74
N SER A 1134 -31.15 1.34 19.88
CA SER A 1134 -31.74 2.61 20.27
C SER A 1134 -32.78 3.09 19.25
N LYS A 1135 -33.58 4.09 19.64
CA LYS A 1135 -34.47 4.81 18.70
C LYS A 1135 -33.70 5.40 17.53
N PHE A 1136 -32.54 5.99 17.80
CA PHE A 1136 -31.66 6.55 16.77
C PHE A 1136 -31.28 5.49 15.73
N ASN A 1137 -30.88 4.29 16.19
CA ASN A 1137 -30.52 3.22 15.28
C ASN A 1137 -31.73 2.79 14.43
N ALA A 1138 -32.93 2.71 15.02
CA ALA A 1138 -34.14 2.32 14.31
C ALA A 1138 -34.60 3.35 13.26
N GLU A 1139 -34.43 4.65 13.52
CA GLU A 1139 -34.78 5.73 12.59
C GLU A 1139 -33.94 5.73 11.32
N LEU A 1140 -32.75 5.12 11.36
CA LEU A 1140 -31.85 4.97 10.21
C LEU A 1140 -32.16 3.76 9.33
N ARG A 1141 -33.16 2.95 9.69
CA ARG A 1141 -33.54 1.77 8.90
C ARG A 1141 -34.09 2.20 7.53
N PRO A 1142 -33.53 1.72 6.41
CA PRO A 1142 -34.04 2.01 5.07
C PRO A 1142 -35.49 1.58 4.90
N SER A 1143 -36.28 2.41 4.23
CA SER A 1143 -37.70 2.13 3.94
C SER A 1143 -37.91 0.94 2.99
N SER A 1144 -36.87 0.52 2.28
CA SER A 1144 -36.84 -0.68 1.45
C SER A 1144 -36.83 -1.98 2.27
N ILE A 1145 -36.40 -1.95 3.52
CA ILE A 1145 -36.50 -3.09 4.44
C ILE A 1145 -37.97 -3.22 4.87
N THR A 1146 -38.62 -4.27 4.38
CA THR A 1146 -40.06 -4.50 4.57
C THR A 1146 -40.35 -5.92 5.04
N GLY A 1147 -41.59 -6.19 5.45
CA GLY A 1147 -42.00 -7.51 5.94
C GLY A 1147 -41.28 -7.89 7.24
N ALA A 1148 -40.98 -9.17 7.42
CA ALA A 1148 -40.34 -9.68 8.63
C ALA A 1148 -39.02 -8.99 8.98
N ALA A 1149 -38.17 -8.69 8.00
CA ALA A 1149 -36.85 -8.08 8.22
C ALA A 1149 -36.94 -6.69 8.88
N ALA A 1150 -38.08 -6.00 8.74
CA ALA A 1150 -38.34 -4.71 9.36
C ALA A 1150 -38.64 -4.81 10.87
N ASN A 1151 -38.81 -6.01 11.43
CA ASN A 1151 -39.09 -6.19 12.86
C ASN A 1151 -37.84 -6.44 13.71
N TYR A 1152 -36.65 -6.30 13.11
CA TYR A 1152 -35.37 -6.46 13.78
C TYR A 1152 -34.80 -5.09 14.16
N ALA A 1153 -33.97 -5.06 15.20
CA ALA A 1153 -33.18 -3.92 15.63
C ALA A 1153 -31.69 -4.19 15.42
N VAL A 1154 -30.89 -3.14 15.19
CA VAL A 1154 -29.44 -3.24 14.94
C VAL A 1154 -28.60 -2.69 16.11
N SER A 1155 -27.50 -3.36 16.43
CA SER A 1155 -26.44 -2.90 17.32
C SER A 1155 -25.08 -3.15 16.66
N THR A 1156 -24.15 -2.19 16.75
CA THR A 1156 -22.88 -2.21 15.99
C THR A 1156 -21.66 -2.15 16.91
N ALA A 1157 -20.57 -2.79 16.49
CA ALA A 1157 -19.26 -2.77 17.17
C ALA A 1157 -18.14 -2.81 16.13
N TYR A 1158 -17.92 -1.69 15.45
CA TYR A 1158 -16.85 -1.53 14.46
C TYR A 1158 -15.49 -1.24 15.13
N ALA A 1159 -15.52 -0.98 16.43
CA ALA A 1159 -14.38 -0.88 17.32
C ALA A 1159 -14.71 -1.62 18.64
N MET A 1160 -13.68 -1.96 19.42
CA MET A 1160 -13.84 -2.59 20.74
C MET A 1160 -14.22 -1.57 21.82
N VAL A 1161 -13.68 -0.36 21.72
CA VAL A 1161 -13.88 0.77 22.63
C VAL A 1161 -13.82 2.09 21.85
N TRP A 1162 -14.30 3.18 22.45
CA TRP A 1162 -14.20 4.54 21.93
C TRP A 1162 -13.16 5.38 22.70
N PRO A 1163 -12.29 6.16 22.04
CA PRO A 1163 -12.05 6.16 20.60
C PRO A 1163 -11.50 4.81 20.14
N ASN A 1164 -11.62 4.51 18.84
CA ASN A 1164 -11.07 3.28 18.27
C ASN A 1164 -9.58 3.17 18.60
N GLN A 1165 -9.12 1.96 18.89
CA GLN A 1165 -7.74 1.71 19.29
C GLN A 1165 -6.97 1.09 18.11
N PRO A 1166 -5.65 1.30 18.03
CA PRO A 1166 -4.84 0.67 17.00
C PRO A 1166 -4.91 -0.85 17.09
N ILE A 1167 -4.57 -1.57 16.02
CA ILE A 1167 -4.61 -3.04 15.99
C ILE A 1167 -3.68 -3.65 17.06
N THR A 1168 -2.53 -3.02 17.28
CA THR A 1168 -1.54 -3.40 18.30
C THR A 1168 -1.10 -2.18 19.12
N GLY A 1169 -0.73 -2.40 20.39
CA GLY A 1169 -0.13 -1.38 21.24
C GLY A 1169 -1.09 -0.32 21.81
N GLY A 1170 -2.41 -0.48 21.62
CA GLY A 1170 -3.44 0.43 22.15
C GLY A 1170 -3.71 0.23 23.65
N SER A 1171 -4.65 1.00 24.21
CA SER A 1171 -5.03 0.89 25.62
C SER A 1171 -6.49 1.25 25.88
N ASP A 1172 -7.08 0.60 26.87
CA ASP A 1172 -8.39 0.98 27.40
C ASP A 1172 -8.38 2.26 28.27
N LYS A 1173 -7.21 2.85 28.51
CA LYS A 1173 -7.08 4.02 29.38
C LYS A 1173 -7.76 5.24 28.75
N GLY A 1174 -8.78 5.76 29.43
CA GLY A 1174 -9.57 6.91 28.94
C GLY A 1174 -10.59 6.53 27.86
N ALA A 1175 -10.70 5.24 27.54
CA ALA A 1175 -11.66 4.75 26.56
C ALA A 1175 -13.06 4.55 27.18
N GLU A 1176 -14.07 4.41 26.34
CA GLU A 1176 -15.45 4.04 26.66
C GLU A 1176 -15.78 2.69 26.03
N ALA A 1177 -16.32 1.76 26.82
CA ALA A 1177 -16.69 0.45 26.30
C ALA A 1177 -17.84 0.58 25.29
N ILE A 1178 -17.69 -0.05 24.12
CA ILE A 1178 -18.79 -0.26 23.20
C ILE A 1178 -19.52 -1.54 23.64
N ILE A 1179 -20.83 -1.44 23.84
CA ILE A 1179 -21.69 -2.57 24.22
C ILE A 1179 -22.58 -2.93 23.03
N SER A 1180 -22.40 -4.13 22.50
CA SER A 1180 -23.15 -4.64 21.35
C SER A 1180 -23.19 -6.16 21.38
N PHE A 1181 -24.35 -6.72 21.70
CA PHE A 1181 -24.51 -8.15 21.94
C PHE A 1181 -25.84 -8.65 21.38
N ASN A 1182 -25.97 -9.95 21.18
CA ASN A 1182 -27.24 -10.61 20.83
C ASN A 1182 -27.98 -10.98 22.12
N PRO A 1183 -29.13 -10.33 22.43
CA PRO A 1183 -29.84 -10.58 23.67
C PRO A 1183 -30.31 -12.03 23.83
N TYR A 1184 -30.66 -12.69 22.73
CA TYR A 1184 -31.14 -14.08 22.73
C TYR A 1184 -30.03 -15.12 22.85
N LEU A 1185 -28.75 -14.68 22.86
CA LEU A 1185 -27.59 -15.55 22.92
C LEU A 1185 -26.70 -15.17 24.11
N GLU A 1186 -26.08 -14.01 24.05
CA GLU A 1186 -25.10 -13.54 25.04
C GLU A 1186 -25.75 -13.06 26.34
N GLY A 1187 -27.04 -12.70 26.36
CA GLY A 1187 -27.72 -12.23 27.57
C GLY A 1187 -27.66 -13.21 28.75
N SER A 1188 -27.59 -14.51 28.45
CA SER A 1188 -27.46 -15.63 29.39
C SER A 1188 -26.01 -15.86 29.87
N PHE A 1189 -25.01 -15.14 29.37
CA PHE A 1189 -23.63 -15.39 29.77
C PHE A 1189 -23.34 -14.79 31.14
N GLY A 1190 -23.16 -15.67 32.13
CA GLY A 1190 -22.68 -15.33 33.45
C GLY A 1190 -21.14 -15.17 33.55
N PRO A 1191 -20.62 -14.83 34.74
CA PRO A 1191 -19.19 -14.58 34.95
C PRO A 1191 -18.27 -15.76 34.62
N GLY A 1192 -18.79 -16.99 34.63
CA GLY A 1192 -18.02 -18.20 34.32
C GLY A 1192 -17.62 -18.33 32.84
N VAL A 1193 -18.27 -17.60 31.94
CA VAL A 1193 -17.97 -17.61 30.49
C VAL A 1193 -16.70 -16.79 30.20
N PHE A 1194 -16.48 -15.70 30.92
CA PHE A 1194 -15.43 -14.71 30.62
C PHE A 1194 -14.10 -15.06 31.31
N GLN A 1195 -13.39 -16.01 30.71
CA GLN A 1195 -12.12 -16.53 31.23
C GLN A 1195 -10.92 -15.62 30.94
N PHE A 1196 -11.02 -14.76 29.92
CA PHE A 1196 -10.06 -13.68 29.69
C PHE A 1196 -10.49 -12.48 30.53
N LYS A 1197 -9.66 -12.11 31.51
CA LYS A 1197 -10.04 -11.11 32.51
C LYS A 1197 -10.21 -9.74 31.86
N ASN A 1198 -11.30 -9.05 32.21
CA ASN A 1198 -11.48 -7.65 31.83
C ASN A 1198 -10.59 -6.76 32.70
N THR A 1199 -9.53 -6.20 32.10
CA THR A 1199 -8.58 -5.29 32.76
C THR A 1199 -9.03 -3.83 32.68
N PHE A 1200 -9.94 -3.49 31.78
CA PHE A 1200 -10.52 -2.16 31.63
C PHE A 1200 -11.56 -1.85 32.70
N LYS A 1201 -12.59 -2.69 32.78
CA LYS A 1201 -13.69 -2.61 33.75
C LYS A 1201 -13.86 -3.97 34.40
N PRO A 1202 -13.12 -4.29 35.47
CA PRO A 1202 -13.22 -5.57 36.18
C PRO A 1202 -14.61 -5.88 36.76
N SER A 1203 -15.50 -4.87 36.84
CA SER A 1203 -16.91 -5.03 37.20
C SER A 1203 -17.76 -5.61 36.06
N TYR A 1204 -17.27 -5.62 34.82
CA TYR A 1204 -17.94 -6.23 33.68
C TYR A 1204 -17.76 -7.74 33.72
N LYS A 1205 -18.85 -8.45 33.94
CA LYS A 1205 -18.87 -9.90 34.22
C LYS A 1205 -20.02 -10.64 33.56
N TYR A 1206 -20.85 -9.96 32.78
CA TYR A 1206 -22.05 -10.53 32.19
C TYR A 1206 -22.09 -10.26 30.69
N GLY A 1207 -22.78 -11.11 29.92
CA GLY A 1207 -22.85 -10.95 28.47
C GLY A 1207 -23.60 -9.70 28.00
N VAL A 1208 -24.46 -9.12 28.84
CA VAL A 1208 -25.04 -7.79 28.58
C VAL A 1208 -24.00 -6.65 28.64
N GLN A 1209 -22.72 -6.96 28.87
CA GLN A 1209 -21.59 -6.04 28.92
C GLN A 1209 -20.49 -6.41 27.90
N THR A 1210 -20.80 -7.18 26.85
CA THR A 1210 -19.86 -7.58 25.80
C THR A 1210 -19.97 -6.68 24.56
N ASN A 1211 -18.95 -6.77 23.70
CA ASN A 1211 -19.14 -6.57 22.26
C ASN A 1211 -18.52 -7.72 21.46
N CYS A 1212 -19.07 -7.93 20.27
CA CYS A 1212 -18.68 -9.03 19.39
C CYS A 1212 -17.20 -8.95 18.98
N MET A 1213 -16.70 -7.75 18.66
CA MET A 1213 -15.32 -7.54 18.20
C MET A 1213 -14.29 -7.96 19.26
N THR A 1214 -14.46 -7.53 20.52
CA THR A 1214 -13.62 -7.93 21.65
C THR A 1214 -13.61 -9.46 21.83
N CYS A 1215 -14.78 -10.09 21.75
CA CYS A 1215 -14.90 -11.54 21.89
C CYS A 1215 -14.20 -12.27 20.74
N HIS A 1216 -14.38 -11.79 19.50
CA HIS A 1216 -13.84 -12.41 18.30
C HIS A 1216 -12.33 -12.23 18.12
N ALA A 1217 -11.74 -11.14 18.61
CA ALA A 1217 -10.29 -10.94 18.62
C ALA A 1217 -9.50 -12.06 19.31
N LEU A 1218 -10.11 -12.77 20.26
CA LEU A 1218 -9.47 -13.81 21.07
C LEU A 1218 -9.50 -15.22 20.44
N ALA A 1219 -9.90 -15.34 19.17
CA ALA A 1219 -10.03 -16.62 18.46
C ALA A 1219 -8.65 -17.28 18.17
N ILE A 1220 -8.40 -18.44 18.81
CA ILE A 1220 -7.17 -19.26 18.68
C ILE A 1220 -7.45 -20.77 18.80
N PRO A 1221 -6.72 -21.67 18.11
CA PRO A 1221 -6.94 -23.11 18.17
C PRO A 1221 -6.01 -23.84 19.16
N PRO A 1222 -6.50 -24.85 19.90
CA PRO A 1222 -7.76 -24.89 20.63
C PRO A 1222 -7.65 -24.13 21.97
N GLY A 1223 -8.77 -23.60 22.48
CA GLY A 1223 -8.84 -23.08 23.85
C GLY A 1223 -8.78 -21.57 23.97
N GLY A 1224 -9.25 -20.85 22.95
CA GLY A 1224 -9.52 -19.42 23.08
C GLY A 1224 -10.47 -19.09 24.24
N LYS A 1225 -10.33 -17.88 24.81
CA LYS A 1225 -11.08 -17.40 25.97
C LYS A 1225 -11.96 -16.22 25.59
N TYR A 1226 -13.14 -16.09 26.20
CA TYR A 1226 -14.01 -14.93 26.04
C TYR A 1226 -13.69 -13.82 27.03
N SER A 1227 -13.99 -12.58 26.64
CA SER A 1227 -13.92 -11.38 27.48
C SER A 1227 -15.18 -10.54 27.33
N THR A 1228 -15.54 -9.80 28.39
CA THR A 1228 -16.47 -8.66 28.28
C THR A 1228 -15.79 -7.48 27.59
N ALA A 1229 -16.56 -6.44 27.22
CA ALA A 1229 -16.08 -5.32 26.39
C ALA A 1229 -14.82 -4.65 26.94
N GLN A 1230 -13.74 -4.74 26.16
CA GLN A 1230 -12.43 -4.11 26.38
C GLN A 1230 -11.61 -4.20 25.08
N TYR A 1231 -10.60 -3.36 24.95
CA TYR A 1231 -9.63 -3.44 23.89
C TYR A 1231 -8.74 -4.67 24.05
N ILE A 1232 -8.53 -5.39 22.95
CA ILE A 1232 -7.61 -6.51 22.85
C ILE A 1232 -6.57 -6.17 21.79
N SER A 1233 -5.35 -5.93 22.23
CA SER A 1233 -4.21 -5.74 21.34
C SER A 1233 -3.89 -7.04 20.60
N MET A 1234 -3.70 -7.01 19.28
CA MET A 1234 -3.38 -8.21 18.50
C MET A 1234 -1.94 -8.71 18.70
N ASP A 1235 -1.10 -8.00 19.45
CA ASP A 1235 0.21 -8.46 19.91
C ASP A 1235 0.20 -8.90 21.39
N ASN A 1236 -0.98 -8.99 22.02
CA ASN A 1236 -1.11 -9.37 23.42
C ASN A 1236 -0.40 -10.70 23.70
N GLU A 1237 0.30 -10.79 24.84
CA GLU A 1237 1.05 -11.97 25.27
C GLU A 1237 0.20 -13.26 25.28
N TYR A 1238 -1.11 -13.12 25.45
CA TYR A 1238 -2.08 -14.21 25.31
C TYR A 1238 -1.95 -15.00 24.01
N PHE A 1239 -1.55 -14.34 22.91
CA PHE A 1239 -1.38 -14.96 21.60
C PHE A 1239 0.01 -15.58 21.39
N LYS A 1240 0.95 -15.40 22.32
CA LYS A 1240 2.30 -15.98 22.20
C LYS A 1240 2.19 -17.51 22.20
N ASN A 1241 2.86 -18.15 21.24
CA ASN A 1241 2.74 -19.58 20.98
C ASN A 1241 1.32 -20.02 20.56
N GLN A 1242 0.51 -19.11 20.02
CA GLN A 1242 -0.81 -19.41 19.49
C GLN A 1242 -0.89 -19.01 18.02
N VAL A 1243 -1.94 -19.47 17.34
CA VAL A 1243 -2.27 -19.07 15.97
C VAL A 1243 -3.55 -18.25 16.00
N GLN A 1244 -3.46 -16.97 15.63
CA GLN A 1244 -4.62 -16.11 15.48
C GLN A 1244 -5.43 -16.53 14.26
N LEU A 1245 -6.76 -16.57 14.42
CA LEU A 1245 -7.70 -17.08 13.44
C LEU A 1245 -8.47 -15.98 12.70
N ASP A 1246 -7.88 -14.78 12.57
CA ASP A 1246 -8.50 -13.62 11.92
C ASP A 1246 -9.98 -13.43 12.32
N PHE A 1247 -10.24 -13.37 13.64
CA PHE A 1247 -11.57 -13.20 14.25
C PHE A 1247 -12.59 -14.35 14.02
N ALA A 1248 -12.21 -15.46 13.39
CA ALA A 1248 -13.12 -16.55 13.03
C ALA A 1248 -13.13 -17.73 14.03
N TRP A 1249 -13.92 -17.62 15.11
CA TRP A 1249 -14.15 -18.72 16.08
C TRP A 1249 -14.70 -20.01 15.46
N SER A 1250 -15.42 -19.90 14.34
CA SER A 1250 -15.96 -21.02 13.57
C SER A 1250 -14.88 -22.00 13.12
N ILE A 1251 -13.63 -21.57 12.92
CA ILE A 1251 -12.53 -22.45 12.56
C ILE A 1251 -12.17 -23.37 13.73
N GLN A 1252 -11.99 -22.80 14.93
CA GLN A 1252 -11.70 -23.59 16.13
C GLN A 1252 -12.83 -24.59 16.45
N GLY A 1253 -14.09 -24.16 16.31
CA GLY A 1253 -15.26 -24.98 16.61
C GLY A 1253 -15.45 -26.19 15.70
N ASN A 1254 -14.83 -26.17 14.51
CA ASN A 1254 -15.01 -27.17 13.45
C ASN A 1254 -13.68 -27.71 12.92
N LEU A 1255 -12.66 -27.73 13.79
CA LEU A 1255 -11.32 -28.20 13.44
C LEU A 1255 -11.31 -29.71 13.20
N ASN A 1256 -10.84 -30.14 12.04
CA ASN A 1256 -10.55 -31.54 11.74
C ASN A 1256 -9.29 -31.96 12.50
N LYS A 1257 -9.45 -32.55 13.68
CA LYS A 1257 -8.33 -32.88 14.59
C LYS A 1257 -7.44 -34.01 14.08
N ASP A 1258 -7.99 -34.88 13.23
CA ASP A 1258 -7.34 -36.05 12.62
C ASP A 1258 -6.68 -35.74 11.27
N LYS A 1259 -6.84 -34.51 10.78
CA LYS A 1259 -6.25 -33.99 9.55
C LYS A 1259 -5.24 -32.92 9.89
#